data_AF-A0A9X2JZR9-F1
#
_entry.id   AF-A0A9X2JZR9-F1
#
_cell.length_a   1.000
_cell.length_b   1.000
_cell.length_c   1.000
_cell.angle_alpha   90.00
_cell.angle_beta   90.00
_cell.angle_gamma   90.00
#
_symmetry.space_group_name_H-M   'P 1'
#
loop_
_entity.id
_entity.type
_entity.pdbx_description
1 polymer ?
#
loop_
_entity_poly.entity_id
_entity_poly.type
_entity_poly.pdbx_seq_one_letter_code
_entity_poly.pdbx_strand_id
1 'polypeptide(L)'
;MAGVRPLRSSDPSSIASYELTGFLGEGGQGSVYLGLAPSGEQVAVKLLHTRFAEDERAVRRFLREADSARRVAEFCTARVLDVGEADGRPYIVGEYVDGPSLHRQVTTEGPLQATALARLAVATATALAAIHRAGVIHRDFKPGNVLLGPGGPRVIDFGIARALDVSQSVSTSVVGTPAFMAPEQFLGEPLPASDVFAWAGTMVFAATGRGPFGFGALPVVMHRIMNMEPDLSGVPGSIVPLLRAALSKDARQRPTADRLLQELIRTSAPAGVPQAGPTVPVPRAGSGAGGPGARWEPAPYPPAPHSTAPAAAKGGRRLLVSLSAAATALVVGLAAWAVVRLNDSGSPAPTPTASLAENPAASPPATGYGSALTSVVRPSREKGGTVRVSSQALLESTDPGDMFSTYSRNMVRLYGRSLTMFRPAAGQAGTEIVPDLAESLGRSGDGGRTWTYRLRQGVKYQDGTPITSQDVKYAVLRSMDPGFAQGGLFFDVLLDLPTGYEGPYKSPGTGTDQAIETPDDRTIVFHLRKPLATFDHVVQLPETIPVPKARDTRGGYKSAVVSSGPYRIESTRQDYVALARNPHWDAATDPNRTALPDRFVFTYGMDAAQVTGLLEAGNTEMGGFLPDDAYARILADPVLRARADAPVVAVRTLAINPQVPPLDKLECRRAVVRALELEAVSTASRALPEQVPTSLVPPDLPGEHYRDPGLSPGGDQAGAREALTRCGRPDGFSTRYIYRELPGEKEAAQAVRDSLAKVGIEVTLDHAPVERFHKEFGGVPASLKKNGVGLVAKAWAPDWPDTYTYLPALVDSRELVEDAPSVNLTVRLPAVDELLDKARAEPDPKARAGLWARAEQRVAEEAVLVPTTWRRTLLLRGATATNLHVNPVFGDYDLVSMGVGAVSS
;
A
#
# COMPACT_ATOMS: atom_id res chain seq x y z
N MET A 1 -22.70 -24.72 -24.12
CA MET A 1 -21.33 -24.18 -24.18
C MET A 1 -21.14 -23.21 -23.02
N ALA A 2 -20.41 -23.60 -21.99
CA ALA A 2 -20.38 -22.86 -20.73
C ALA A 2 -19.33 -21.73 -20.74
N GLY A 3 -19.66 -20.56 -21.28
CA GLY A 3 -18.81 -19.37 -21.19
C GLY A 3 -18.75 -18.49 -22.44
N VAL A 4 -19.32 -18.93 -23.56
CA VAL A 4 -19.40 -18.16 -24.81
C VAL A 4 -20.57 -17.18 -24.72
N ARG A 5 -20.28 -15.88 -24.84
CA ARG A 5 -21.30 -14.81 -24.90
C ARG A 5 -21.60 -14.46 -26.36
N PRO A 6 -22.80 -13.91 -26.68
CA PRO A 6 -23.04 -13.31 -27.97
C PRO A 6 -22.04 -12.18 -28.26
N LEU A 7 -21.69 -11.96 -29.53
CA LEU A 7 -20.91 -10.80 -29.95
C LEU A 7 -21.67 -9.50 -29.63
N ARG A 8 -20.95 -8.44 -29.23
CA ARG A 8 -21.52 -7.11 -29.04
C ARG A 8 -21.70 -6.43 -30.40
N SER A 9 -22.56 -5.42 -30.48
CA SER A 9 -22.75 -4.63 -31.72
C SER A 9 -21.48 -3.92 -32.21
N SER A 10 -20.51 -3.71 -31.33
CA SER A 10 -19.21 -3.11 -31.62
C SER A 10 -18.10 -4.12 -31.95
N ASP A 11 -18.35 -5.43 -31.76
CA ASP A 11 -17.36 -6.46 -32.07
C ASP A 11 -17.37 -6.77 -33.59
N PRO A 12 -16.22 -7.06 -34.20
CA PRO A 12 -16.18 -7.41 -35.63
C PRO A 12 -16.91 -8.73 -35.89
N SER A 13 -17.51 -8.89 -37.07
CA SER A 13 -18.11 -10.15 -37.50
C SER A 13 -17.07 -11.18 -37.97
N SER A 14 -15.86 -10.71 -38.34
CA SER A 14 -14.74 -11.55 -38.75
C SER A 14 -13.40 -10.86 -38.48
N ILE A 15 -12.34 -11.65 -38.30
CA ILE A 15 -10.95 -11.17 -38.24
C ILE A 15 -10.15 -11.99 -39.25
N ALA A 16 -9.56 -11.32 -40.25
CA ALA A 16 -8.94 -11.97 -41.40
C ALA A 16 -9.90 -13.03 -42.01
N SER A 17 -9.47 -14.28 -42.11
CA SER A 17 -10.28 -15.39 -42.66
C SER A 17 -11.15 -16.10 -41.63
N TYR A 18 -11.22 -15.62 -40.39
CA TYR A 18 -11.93 -16.26 -39.28
C TYR A 18 -13.26 -15.56 -39.01
N GLU A 19 -14.36 -16.29 -39.17
CA GLU A 19 -15.70 -15.81 -38.80
C GLU A 19 -15.86 -15.85 -37.29
N LEU A 20 -16.24 -14.73 -36.65
CA LEU A 20 -16.44 -14.70 -35.21
C LEU A 20 -17.87 -15.14 -34.88
N THR A 21 -18.01 -16.11 -34.00
CA THR A 21 -19.31 -16.72 -33.63
C THR A 21 -19.68 -16.48 -32.18
N GLY A 22 -18.75 -15.97 -31.36
CA GLY A 22 -19.03 -15.61 -29.98
C GLY A 22 -17.86 -14.90 -29.30
N PHE A 23 -18.11 -14.37 -28.12
CA PHE A 23 -17.13 -13.66 -27.31
C PHE A 23 -16.77 -14.49 -26.07
N LEU A 24 -15.47 -14.77 -25.91
CA LEU A 24 -14.94 -15.63 -24.85
C LEU A 24 -14.46 -14.82 -23.64
N GLY A 25 -13.93 -13.62 -23.86
CA GLY A 25 -13.40 -12.79 -22.77
C GLY A 25 -12.63 -11.58 -23.26
N GLU A 26 -12.31 -10.67 -22.35
CA GLU A 26 -11.50 -9.48 -22.62
C GLU A 26 -10.60 -9.24 -21.40
N GLY A 27 -9.34 -8.92 -21.67
CA GLY A 27 -8.34 -8.62 -20.65
C GLY A 27 -7.44 -7.48 -21.11
N GLY A 28 -6.56 -7.00 -20.23
CA GLY A 28 -5.76 -5.78 -20.48
C GLY A 28 -4.87 -5.77 -21.73
N GLN A 29 -4.71 -6.90 -22.43
CA GLN A 29 -3.93 -7.00 -23.67
C GLN A 29 -4.79 -7.13 -24.94
N GLY A 30 -6.06 -7.51 -24.82
CA GLY A 30 -6.90 -7.81 -25.98
C GLY A 30 -8.22 -8.51 -25.68
N SER A 31 -9.05 -8.60 -26.70
CA SER A 31 -10.33 -9.32 -26.72
C SER A 31 -10.14 -10.71 -27.31
N VAL A 32 -10.80 -11.73 -26.74
CA VAL A 32 -10.77 -13.12 -27.19
C VAL A 32 -12.15 -13.55 -27.65
N TYR A 33 -12.22 -14.06 -28.86
CA TYR A 33 -13.44 -14.47 -29.55
C TYR A 33 -13.41 -15.97 -29.87
N LEU A 34 -14.57 -16.59 -29.87
CA LEU A 34 -14.79 -17.88 -30.52
C LEU A 34 -15.00 -17.61 -32.00
N GLY A 35 -14.26 -18.31 -32.86
CA GLY A 35 -14.40 -18.19 -34.30
C GLY A 35 -14.41 -19.54 -35.00
N LEU A 36 -14.72 -19.49 -36.30
CA LEU A 36 -14.63 -20.61 -37.22
C LEU A 36 -13.50 -20.34 -38.22
N ALA A 37 -12.58 -21.29 -38.34
CA ALA A 37 -11.60 -21.30 -39.41
C ALA A 37 -12.28 -21.59 -40.76
N PRO A 38 -11.65 -21.27 -41.91
CA PRO A 38 -12.18 -21.63 -43.23
C PRO A 38 -12.47 -23.13 -43.42
N SER A 39 -11.82 -23.99 -42.64
CA SER A 39 -12.05 -25.44 -42.58
C SER A 39 -13.33 -25.84 -41.83
N GLY A 40 -14.00 -24.91 -41.14
CA GLY A 40 -15.14 -25.16 -40.25
C GLY A 40 -14.75 -25.53 -38.82
N GLU A 41 -13.46 -25.56 -38.48
CA GLU A 41 -12.98 -25.87 -37.13
C GLU A 41 -13.13 -24.67 -36.18
N GLN A 42 -13.51 -24.94 -34.91
CA GLN A 42 -13.61 -23.91 -33.88
C GLN A 42 -12.24 -23.46 -33.38
N VAL A 43 -12.03 -22.15 -33.30
CA VAL A 43 -10.77 -21.53 -32.90
C VAL A 43 -11.00 -20.40 -31.88
N ALA A 44 -10.00 -20.13 -31.06
CA ALA A 44 -9.95 -18.95 -30.20
C ALA A 44 -9.13 -17.85 -30.89
N VAL A 45 -9.76 -16.72 -31.21
CA VAL A 45 -9.12 -15.58 -31.88
C VAL A 45 -8.90 -14.46 -30.87
N LYS A 46 -7.65 -14.18 -30.52
CA LYS A 46 -7.25 -13.10 -29.62
C LYS A 46 -6.79 -11.90 -30.43
N LEU A 47 -7.55 -10.81 -30.39
CA LEU A 47 -7.23 -9.54 -31.03
C LEU A 47 -6.62 -8.59 -30.00
N LEU A 48 -5.39 -8.13 -30.23
CA LEU A 48 -4.68 -7.25 -29.29
C LEU A 48 -5.18 -5.80 -29.43
N HIS A 49 -5.26 -5.07 -28.31
CA HIS A 49 -5.66 -3.65 -28.33
C HIS A 49 -4.56 -2.74 -28.92
N THR A 50 -3.30 -3.14 -28.74
CA THR A 50 -2.13 -2.43 -29.26
C THR A 50 -2.13 -2.46 -30.78
N ARG A 51 -2.05 -1.30 -31.41
CA ARG A 51 -1.73 -1.21 -32.84
C ARG A 51 -0.24 -1.32 -33.02
N PHE A 52 0.22 -1.94 -34.11
CA PHE A 52 1.62 -1.78 -34.49
C PHE A 52 1.83 -0.28 -34.73
N ALA A 53 2.55 0.40 -33.83
CA ALA A 53 3.18 1.66 -34.19
C ALA A 53 4.15 1.37 -35.36
N GLU A 54 4.65 2.40 -36.05
CA GLU A 54 5.64 2.26 -37.15
C GLU A 54 6.99 1.58 -36.74
N ASP A 55 7.06 0.96 -35.56
CA ASP A 55 8.18 0.20 -35.03
C ASP A 55 8.25 -1.22 -35.64
N GLU A 56 8.89 -1.33 -36.80
CA GLU A 56 9.22 -2.60 -37.46
C GLU A 56 10.00 -3.59 -36.56
N ARG A 57 10.63 -3.16 -35.46
CA ARG A 57 11.37 -4.05 -34.55
C ARG A 57 10.42 -4.81 -33.62
N ALA A 58 9.33 -4.16 -33.19
CA ALA A 58 8.28 -4.78 -32.38
C ALA A 58 7.53 -5.86 -33.19
N VAL A 59 7.17 -5.56 -34.44
CA VAL A 59 6.56 -6.51 -35.38
C VAL A 59 7.45 -7.74 -35.58
N ARG A 60 8.74 -7.53 -35.88
CA ARG A 60 9.71 -8.62 -36.06
C ARG A 60 9.92 -9.46 -34.81
N ARG A 61 9.79 -8.87 -33.61
CA ARG A 61 9.90 -9.60 -32.34
C ARG A 61 8.65 -10.44 -32.08
N PHE A 62 7.47 -9.87 -32.27
CA PHE A 62 6.18 -10.56 -32.14
C PHE A 62 6.10 -11.78 -33.08
N LEU A 63 6.45 -11.61 -34.35
CA LEU A 63 6.46 -12.72 -35.32
C LEU A 63 7.46 -13.82 -34.95
N ARG A 64 8.64 -13.46 -34.43
CA ARG A 64 9.63 -14.44 -33.95
C ARG A 64 9.15 -15.20 -32.72
N GLU A 65 8.54 -14.52 -31.75
CA GLU A 65 8.00 -15.18 -30.55
C GLU A 65 6.82 -16.10 -30.90
N ALA A 66 5.96 -15.67 -31.83
CA ALA A 66 4.88 -16.50 -32.38
C ALA A 66 5.40 -17.77 -33.08
N ASP A 67 6.46 -17.68 -33.88
CA ASP A 67 7.05 -18.84 -34.58
C ASP A 67 7.65 -19.87 -33.59
N SER A 68 8.35 -19.40 -32.56
CA SER A 68 8.86 -20.28 -31.50
C SER A 68 7.71 -20.98 -30.75
N ALA A 69 6.61 -20.27 -30.51
CA ALA A 69 5.47 -20.81 -29.80
C ALA A 69 4.69 -21.88 -30.59
N ARG A 70 4.70 -21.82 -31.94
CA ARG A 70 4.14 -22.88 -32.81
C ARG A 70 4.88 -24.22 -32.69
N ARG A 71 6.10 -24.25 -32.16
CA ARG A 71 6.92 -25.48 -32.01
C ARG A 71 6.66 -26.23 -30.70
N VAL A 72 5.82 -25.70 -29.81
CA VAL A 72 5.50 -26.33 -28.52
C VAL A 72 4.57 -27.53 -28.74
N ALA A 73 4.84 -28.62 -28.02
CA ALA A 73 4.13 -29.89 -28.20
C ALA A 73 2.63 -29.82 -27.83
N GLU A 74 1.80 -30.45 -28.68
CA GLU A 74 0.33 -30.36 -28.70
C GLU A 74 -0.39 -31.12 -27.57
N PHE A 75 0.29 -31.79 -26.63
CA PHE A 75 -0.38 -32.69 -25.68
C PHE A 75 -0.74 -32.04 -24.33
N CYS A 76 -0.13 -30.92 -23.96
CA CYS A 76 -0.46 -30.18 -22.72
C CYS A 76 -0.57 -28.65 -22.89
N THR A 77 -0.43 -28.15 -24.11
CA THR A 77 -0.66 -26.74 -24.47
C THR A 77 -1.78 -26.64 -25.50
N ALA A 78 -2.44 -25.48 -25.61
CA ALA A 78 -3.31 -25.19 -26.74
C ALA A 78 -2.45 -24.73 -27.93
N ARG A 79 -2.69 -25.29 -29.11
CA ARG A 79 -1.86 -25.00 -30.29
C ARG A 79 -2.08 -23.57 -30.78
N VAL A 80 -0.99 -22.86 -31.10
CA VAL A 80 -1.07 -21.63 -31.90
C VAL A 80 -1.22 -22.02 -33.38
N LEU A 81 -2.36 -21.68 -33.97
CA LEU A 81 -2.75 -22.02 -35.33
C LEU A 81 -2.28 -20.98 -36.34
N ASP A 82 -2.57 -19.72 -36.04
CA ASP A 82 -2.24 -18.60 -36.92
C ASP A 82 -1.90 -17.34 -36.12
N VAL A 83 -1.12 -16.44 -36.73
CA VAL A 83 -0.79 -15.13 -36.17
C VAL A 83 -0.70 -14.15 -37.34
N GLY A 84 -1.34 -13.00 -37.22
CA GLY A 84 -1.36 -12.01 -38.29
C GLY A 84 -1.73 -10.62 -37.79
N GLU A 85 -2.15 -9.77 -38.73
CA GLU A 85 -2.58 -8.41 -38.49
C GLU A 85 -3.94 -8.18 -39.17
N ALA A 86 -4.86 -7.52 -38.46
CA ALA A 86 -6.13 -7.05 -38.98
C ALA A 86 -6.37 -5.60 -38.53
N ASP A 87 -6.58 -4.69 -39.48
CA ASP A 87 -6.82 -3.26 -39.24
C ASP A 87 -5.76 -2.60 -38.34
N GLY A 88 -4.48 -2.88 -38.58
CA GLY A 88 -3.37 -2.34 -37.79
C GLY A 88 -3.17 -3.00 -36.42
N ARG A 89 -3.98 -4.02 -36.08
CA ARG A 89 -3.92 -4.74 -34.79
C ARG A 89 -3.44 -6.18 -34.98
N PRO A 90 -2.48 -6.66 -34.17
CA PRO A 90 -2.09 -8.06 -34.19
C PRO A 90 -3.20 -8.96 -33.67
N TYR A 91 -3.34 -10.14 -34.27
CA TYR A 91 -4.18 -11.21 -33.75
C TYR A 91 -3.40 -12.51 -33.61
N ILE A 92 -3.81 -13.34 -32.65
CA ILE A 92 -3.31 -14.71 -32.44
C ILE A 92 -4.51 -15.64 -32.50
N VAL A 93 -4.43 -16.69 -33.31
CA VAL A 93 -5.43 -17.76 -33.38
C VAL A 93 -4.86 -18.99 -32.72
N GLY A 94 -5.58 -19.49 -31.73
CA GLY A 94 -5.27 -20.74 -31.04
C GLY A 94 -6.39 -21.76 -31.16
N GLU A 95 -6.07 -23.01 -30.85
CA GLU A 95 -7.04 -24.07 -30.62
C GLU A 95 -8.06 -23.63 -29.55
N TYR A 96 -9.35 -23.85 -29.82
CA TYR A 96 -10.40 -23.64 -28.83
C TYR A 96 -10.48 -24.86 -27.89
N VAL A 97 -10.28 -24.64 -26.59
CA VAL A 97 -10.41 -25.68 -25.57
C VAL A 97 -11.75 -25.51 -24.83
N ASP A 98 -12.66 -26.47 -25.00
CA ASP A 98 -13.97 -26.46 -24.35
C ASP A 98 -13.87 -26.91 -22.88
N GLY A 99 -13.58 -25.96 -21.98
CA GLY A 99 -13.47 -26.22 -20.54
C GLY A 99 -13.31 -24.95 -19.70
N PRO A 100 -13.71 -24.94 -18.42
CA PRO A 100 -13.51 -23.79 -17.54
C PRO A 100 -12.01 -23.57 -17.25
N SER A 101 -11.63 -22.33 -16.92
CA SER A 101 -10.30 -22.10 -16.34
C SER A 101 -10.18 -22.71 -14.95
N LEU A 102 -8.98 -23.07 -14.54
CA LEU A 102 -8.66 -23.53 -13.19
C LEU A 102 -9.07 -22.49 -12.15
N HIS A 103 -8.91 -21.20 -12.47
CA HIS A 103 -9.43 -20.12 -11.63
C HIS A 103 -10.93 -20.27 -11.39
N ARG A 104 -11.73 -20.37 -12.47
CA ARG A 104 -13.18 -20.53 -12.37
C ARG A 104 -13.53 -21.79 -11.58
N GLN A 105 -12.96 -22.93 -11.95
CA GLN A 105 -13.18 -24.21 -11.27
C GLN A 105 -13.00 -24.10 -9.75
N VAL A 106 -11.88 -23.54 -9.30
CA VAL A 106 -11.57 -23.44 -7.87
C VAL A 106 -12.47 -22.43 -7.18
N THR A 107 -12.82 -21.32 -7.83
CA THR A 107 -13.72 -20.31 -7.25
C THR A 107 -15.17 -20.76 -7.16
N THR A 108 -15.63 -21.63 -8.07
CA THR A 108 -17.02 -22.08 -8.12
C THR A 108 -17.25 -23.40 -7.39
N GLU A 109 -16.30 -24.33 -7.48
CA GLU A 109 -16.44 -25.69 -6.93
C GLU A 109 -15.50 -25.96 -5.75
N GLY A 110 -14.62 -25.01 -5.42
CA GLY A 110 -13.68 -25.11 -4.32
C GLY A 110 -12.34 -25.76 -4.69
N PRO A 111 -11.41 -25.87 -3.73
CA PRO A 111 -10.06 -26.37 -3.98
C PRO A 111 -10.01 -27.84 -4.44
N LEU A 112 -9.01 -28.17 -5.25
CA LEU A 112 -8.79 -29.51 -5.77
C LEU A 112 -8.28 -30.48 -4.70
N GLN A 113 -8.85 -31.67 -4.67
CA GLN A 113 -8.39 -32.79 -3.84
C GLN A 113 -7.04 -33.32 -4.31
N ALA A 114 -6.30 -33.98 -3.41
CA ALA A 114 -4.90 -34.40 -3.62
C ALA A 114 -4.65 -35.12 -4.95
N THR A 115 -5.52 -36.06 -5.36
CA THR A 115 -5.37 -36.81 -6.63
C THR A 115 -5.62 -35.93 -7.87
N ALA A 116 -6.56 -34.99 -7.80
CA ALA A 116 -6.81 -34.04 -8.89
C ALA A 116 -5.68 -33.02 -9.00
N LEU A 117 -5.19 -32.53 -7.86
CA LEU A 117 -4.04 -31.63 -7.77
C LEU A 117 -2.76 -32.29 -8.32
N ALA A 118 -2.49 -33.55 -7.99
CA ALA A 118 -1.33 -34.28 -8.51
C ALA A 118 -1.36 -34.43 -10.04
N ARG A 119 -2.52 -34.78 -10.60
CA ARG A 119 -2.71 -34.85 -12.07
C ARG A 119 -2.51 -33.49 -12.74
N LEU A 120 -3.07 -32.43 -12.14
CA LEU A 120 -2.89 -31.06 -12.61
C LEU A 120 -1.41 -30.64 -12.57
N ALA A 121 -0.72 -30.93 -11.47
CA ALA A 121 0.69 -30.63 -11.26
C ALA A 121 1.57 -31.31 -12.32
N VAL A 122 1.36 -32.61 -12.58
CA VAL A 122 2.09 -33.35 -13.63
C VAL A 122 1.81 -32.76 -15.01
N ALA A 123 0.54 -32.55 -15.37
CA ALA A 123 0.17 -32.04 -16.70
C ALA A 123 0.76 -30.65 -16.98
N THR A 124 0.66 -29.73 -16.00
CA THR A 124 1.16 -28.36 -16.14
C THR A 124 2.68 -28.25 -16.04
N ALA A 125 3.35 -29.07 -15.22
CA ALA A 125 4.81 -29.16 -15.23
C ALA A 125 5.32 -29.73 -16.56
N THR A 126 4.58 -30.67 -17.15
CA THR A 126 4.90 -31.21 -18.47
C THR A 126 4.75 -30.16 -19.57
N ALA A 127 3.70 -29.34 -19.51
CA ALA A 127 3.52 -28.19 -20.41
C ALA A 127 4.69 -27.21 -20.30
N LEU A 128 5.07 -26.80 -19.08
CA LEU A 128 6.19 -25.88 -18.86
C LEU A 128 7.52 -26.45 -19.36
N ALA A 129 7.79 -27.73 -19.14
CA ALA A 129 8.99 -28.38 -19.67
C ALA A 129 9.00 -28.37 -21.20
N ALA A 130 7.86 -28.61 -21.85
CA ALA A 130 7.75 -28.53 -23.31
C ALA A 130 7.96 -27.10 -23.84
N ILE A 131 7.37 -26.09 -23.18
CA ILE A 131 7.52 -24.67 -23.51
C ILE A 131 9.00 -24.25 -23.39
N HIS A 132 9.65 -24.56 -22.27
CA HIS A 132 11.05 -24.20 -22.01
C HIS A 132 12.01 -24.89 -22.97
N ARG A 133 11.78 -26.16 -23.33
CA ARG A 133 12.60 -26.88 -24.33
C ARG A 133 12.47 -26.29 -25.74
N ALA A 134 11.34 -25.66 -26.07
CA ALA A 134 11.16 -24.93 -27.32
C ALA A 134 11.83 -23.53 -27.30
N GLY A 135 12.52 -23.17 -26.21
CA GLY A 135 13.17 -21.86 -26.04
C GLY A 135 12.20 -20.72 -25.73
N VAL A 136 10.97 -21.04 -25.31
CA VAL A 136 9.92 -20.07 -24.98
C VAL A 136 9.80 -19.95 -23.46
N ILE A 137 9.53 -18.74 -22.96
CA ILE A 137 9.16 -18.47 -21.56
C ILE A 137 7.67 -18.10 -21.59
N HIS A 138 6.86 -18.65 -20.68
CA HIS A 138 5.42 -18.41 -20.65
C HIS A 138 5.10 -16.98 -20.19
N ARG A 139 5.81 -16.44 -19.19
CA ARG A 139 5.72 -15.04 -18.69
C ARG A 139 4.42 -14.64 -17.96
N ASP A 140 3.34 -15.40 -18.10
CA ASP A 140 2.02 -15.14 -17.49
C ASP A 140 1.34 -16.44 -17.03
N PHE A 141 2.11 -17.37 -16.45
CA PHE A 141 1.54 -18.62 -15.95
C PHE A 141 0.68 -18.35 -14.70
N LYS A 142 -0.62 -18.66 -14.75
CA LYS A 142 -1.55 -18.40 -13.64
C LYS A 142 -2.81 -19.27 -13.74
N PRO A 143 -3.66 -19.37 -12.69
CA PRO A 143 -4.87 -20.20 -12.74
C PRO A 143 -5.85 -19.84 -13.87
N GLY A 144 -5.88 -18.57 -14.31
CA GLY A 144 -6.71 -18.14 -15.44
C GLY A 144 -6.27 -18.71 -16.80
N ASN A 145 -4.99 -19.06 -16.94
CA ASN A 145 -4.37 -19.53 -18.18
C ASN A 145 -4.20 -21.06 -18.22
N VAL A 146 -4.90 -21.77 -17.34
CA VAL A 146 -4.99 -23.24 -17.34
C VAL A 146 -6.44 -23.62 -17.55
N LEU A 147 -6.79 -24.15 -18.72
CA LEU A 147 -8.14 -24.60 -19.06
C LEU A 147 -8.31 -26.09 -18.77
N LEU A 148 -9.45 -26.48 -18.20
CA LEU A 148 -9.77 -27.86 -17.84
C LEU A 148 -10.67 -28.48 -18.91
N GLY A 149 -10.07 -28.87 -20.04
CA GLY A 149 -10.78 -29.47 -21.17
C GLY A 149 -11.09 -30.96 -20.97
N PRO A 150 -11.90 -31.56 -21.86
CA PRO A 150 -12.31 -32.97 -21.78
C PRO A 150 -11.13 -33.95 -21.85
N GLY A 151 -10.02 -33.57 -22.50
CA GLY A 151 -8.78 -34.36 -22.56
C GLY A 151 -7.80 -34.11 -21.42
N GLY A 152 -8.17 -33.29 -20.42
CA GLY A 152 -7.30 -32.88 -19.31
C GLY A 152 -6.84 -31.40 -19.37
N PRO A 153 -6.02 -30.96 -18.40
CA PRO A 153 -5.59 -29.57 -18.31
C PRO A 153 -4.75 -29.12 -19.51
N ARG A 154 -5.05 -27.92 -20.04
CA ARG A 154 -4.35 -27.27 -21.15
C ARG A 154 -3.85 -25.90 -20.73
N VAL A 155 -2.56 -25.64 -20.95
CA VAL A 155 -1.95 -24.32 -20.71
C VAL A 155 -2.13 -23.46 -21.97
N ILE A 156 -2.59 -22.22 -21.78
CA ILE A 156 -2.89 -21.24 -22.84
C ILE A 156 -2.14 -19.93 -22.60
N ASP A 157 -2.19 -19.00 -23.57
CA ASP A 157 -1.76 -17.60 -23.38
C ASP A 157 -0.30 -17.43 -22.90
N PHE A 158 0.63 -18.20 -23.46
CA PHE A 158 2.07 -17.91 -23.30
C PHE A 158 2.40 -16.57 -23.98
N GLY A 159 3.20 -15.74 -23.31
CA GLY A 159 3.31 -14.29 -23.45
C GLY A 159 3.85 -13.71 -24.77
N ILE A 160 3.44 -14.23 -25.91
CA ILE A 160 3.69 -13.71 -27.27
C ILE A 160 3.26 -12.25 -27.37
N ALA A 161 2.16 -11.88 -26.72
CA ALA A 161 1.65 -10.50 -26.69
C ALA A 161 2.58 -9.53 -25.93
N ARG A 162 3.37 -10.00 -24.95
CA ARG A 162 4.32 -9.17 -24.18
C ARG A 162 5.54 -8.76 -25.00
N ALA A 163 5.79 -9.38 -26.15
CA ALA A 163 6.85 -8.98 -27.07
C ALA A 163 6.73 -7.52 -27.54
N LEU A 164 5.51 -6.97 -27.52
CA LEU A 164 5.17 -5.63 -27.99
C LEU A 164 5.34 -4.55 -26.90
N ASP A 165 5.42 -4.92 -25.63
CA ASP A 165 5.39 -3.99 -24.49
C ASP A 165 6.77 -3.36 -24.16
N VAL A 166 7.86 -3.80 -24.80
CA VAL A 166 9.24 -3.36 -24.44
C VAL A 166 9.60 -1.97 -25.02
N SER A 167 8.82 -1.44 -25.96
CA SER A 167 9.04 -0.10 -26.55
C SER A 167 8.21 1.01 -25.87
N GLN A 168 7.36 0.69 -24.90
CA GLN A 168 6.59 1.68 -24.14
C GLN A 168 7.13 1.78 -22.70
N SER A 169 7.51 2.99 -22.34
CA SER A 169 7.78 3.46 -20.99
C SER A 169 6.84 2.82 -19.96
N VAL A 170 7.40 2.43 -18.81
CA VAL A 170 6.70 1.93 -17.61
C VAL A 170 5.48 2.81 -17.30
N SER A 171 4.33 2.45 -17.86
CA SER A 171 3.04 2.87 -17.38
C SER A 171 2.80 2.11 -16.08
N THR A 172 2.19 2.78 -15.12
CA THR A 172 1.86 2.28 -13.76
C THR A 172 0.90 1.09 -13.72
N SER A 173 0.66 0.44 -14.85
CA SER A 173 0.00 -0.85 -14.96
C SER A 173 1.06 -1.93 -15.14
N VAL A 174 1.58 -2.50 -14.04
CA VAL A 174 2.21 -3.82 -14.11
C VAL A 174 1.15 -4.78 -14.64
N VAL A 175 1.25 -5.12 -15.91
CA VAL A 175 0.33 -6.05 -16.55
C VAL A 175 0.60 -7.42 -15.90
N GLY A 176 -0.41 -8.04 -15.28
CA GLY A 176 -0.33 -9.33 -14.59
C GLY A 176 -1.10 -9.35 -13.27
N THR A 177 -1.56 -10.53 -12.82
CA THR A 177 -2.09 -10.68 -11.45
C THR A 177 -0.88 -10.81 -10.51
N PRO A 178 -0.56 -9.80 -9.69
CA PRO A 178 0.75 -9.73 -9.03
C PRO A 178 1.06 -10.93 -8.13
N ALA A 179 0.04 -11.60 -7.61
CA ALA A 179 0.13 -12.74 -6.70
C ALA A 179 0.87 -13.98 -7.26
N PHE A 180 1.08 -14.06 -8.58
CA PHE A 180 1.79 -15.18 -9.23
C PHE A 180 3.13 -14.77 -9.86
N MET A 181 3.52 -13.49 -9.77
CA MET A 181 4.78 -13.01 -10.34
C MET A 181 5.97 -13.42 -9.47
N ALA A 182 7.08 -13.79 -10.10
CA ALA A 182 8.33 -14.07 -9.41
C ALA A 182 9.05 -12.77 -9.01
N PRO A 183 9.84 -12.75 -7.91
CA PRO A 183 10.56 -11.56 -7.45
C PRO A 183 11.39 -10.86 -8.54
N GLU A 184 12.08 -11.62 -9.37
CA GLU A 184 12.94 -11.08 -10.43
C GLU A 184 12.15 -10.38 -11.55
N GLN A 185 10.86 -10.68 -11.73
CA GLN A 185 10.02 -10.00 -12.74
C GLN A 185 9.70 -8.55 -12.35
N PHE A 186 9.92 -8.18 -11.09
CA PHE A 186 9.83 -6.78 -10.64
C PHE A 186 11.12 -5.99 -10.89
N LEU A 187 12.21 -6.67 -11.22
CA LEU A 187 13.56 -6.11 -11.32
C LEU A 187 14.11 -6.15 -12.76
N GLY A 188 13.43 -6.83 -13.69
CA GLY A 188 13.87 -7.00 -15.08
C GLY A 188 13.02 -8.01 -15.87
N GLU A 189 13.66 -8.67 -16.84
CA GLU A 189 12.98 -9.64 -17.73
C GLU A 189 12.71 -10.99 -17.03
N PRO A 190 11.57 -11.64 -17.32
CA PRO A 190 11.26 -12.97 -16.81
C PRO A 190 12.26 -14.03 -17.28
N LEU A 191 12.60 -14.94 -16.38
CA LEU A 191 13.44 -16.12 -16.64
C LEU A 191 12.57 -17.38 -16.76
N PRO A 192 13.07 -18.50 -17.31
CA PRO A 192 12.35 -19.78 -17.22
C PRO A 192 12.01 -20.16 -15.76
N ALA A 193 12.88 -19.80 -14.82
CA ALA A 193 12.64 -19.97 -13.38
C ALA A 193 11.46 -19.13 -12.83
N SER A 194 11.05 -18.07 -13.53
CA SER A 194 9.89 -17.26 -13.15
C SER A 194 8.58 -18.04 -13.40
N ASP A 195 8.50 -18.80 -14.49
CA ASP A 195 7.34 -19.67 -14.76
C ASP A 195 7.21 -20.78 -13.72
N VAL A 196 8.32 -21.31 -13.21
CA VAL A 196 8.32 -22.34 -12.15
C VAL A 196 7.78 -21.78 -10.83
N PHE A 197 8.12 -20.53 -10.50
CA PHE A 197 7.56 -19.83 -9.34
C PHE A 197 6.05 -19.62 -9.51
N ALA A 198 5.63 -19.12 -10.67
CA ALA A 198 4.23 -18.88 -10.99
C ALA A 198 3.40 -20.18 -11.03
N TRP A 199 3.99 -21.28 -11.50
CA TRP A 199 3.43 -22.63 -11.41
C TRP A 199 3.18 -23.06 -9.98
N ALA A 200 4.16 -22.86 -9.09
CA ALA A 200 4.01 -23.25 -7.70
C ALA A 200 2.90 -22.42 -7.03
N GLY A 201 2.82 -21.12 -7.31
CA GLY A 201 1.71 -20.29 -6.84
C GLY A 201 0.36 -20.76 -7.36
N THR A 202 0.30 -21.21 -8.62
CA THR A 202 -0.91 -21.80 -9.22
C THR A 202 -1.32 -23.11 -8.53
N MET A 203 -0.36 -23.96 -8.15
CA MET A 203 -0.64 -25.20 -7.40
C MET A 203 -1.13 -24.92 -5.97
N VAL A 204 -0.56 -23.92 -5.29
CA VAL A 204 -1.04 -23.48 -3.96
C VAL A 204 -2.48 -22.98 -4.07
N PHE A 205 -2.78 -22.15 -5.07
CA PHE A 205 -4.15 -21.71 -5.33
C PHE A 205 -5.09 -22.87 -5.63
N ALA A 206 -4.68 -23.81 -6.48
CA ALA A 206 -5.49 -24.99 -6.80
C ALA A 206 -5.80 -25.84 -5.56
N ALA A 207 -4.85 -25.97 -4.63
CA ALA A 207 -4.98 -26.77 -3.43
C ALA A 207 -5.79 -26.10 -2.32
N THR A 208 -5.86 -24.76 -2.29
CA THR A 208 -6.35 -24.02 -1.12
C THR A 208 -7.39 -22.93 -1.41
N GLY A 209 -7.56 -22.55 -2.68
CA GLY A 209 -8.37 -21.39 -3.10
C GLY A 209 -7.70 -20.03 -2.88
N ARG A 210 -6.44 -20.01 -2.43
CA ARG A 210 -5.70 -18.80 -2.05
C ARG A 210 -4.24 -18.88 -2.53
N GLY A 211 -3.67 -17.76 -2.96
CA GLY A 211 -2.29 -17.70 -3.44
C GLY A 211 -1.26 -17.76 -2.30
N PRO A 212 0.01 -18.12 -2.58
CA PRO A 212 1.05 -18.29 -1.55
C PRO A 212 1.45 -17.01 -0.83
N PHE A 213 1.17 -15.84 -1.41
CA PHE A 213 1.46 -14.52 -0.83
C PHE A 213 0.19 -13.67 -0.62
N GLY A 214 -0.98 -14.31 -0.69
CA GLY A 214 -2.27 -13.63 -0.63
C GLY A 214 -2.54 -12.70 -1.82
N PHE A 215 -3.53 -11.83 -1.65
CA PHE A 215 -3.91 -10.79 -2.61
C PHE A 215 -3.82 -9.41 -1.90
N GLY A 216 -3.81 -8.32 -2.66
CA GLY A 216 -3.70 -6.96 -2.14
C GLY A 216 -3.15 -5.98 -3.17
N ALA A 217 -2.95 -4.73 -2.78
CA ALA A 217 -2.32 -3.71 -3.61
C ALA A 217 -0.93 -4.16 -4.09
N LEU A 218 -0.56 -3.77 -5.31
CA LEU A 218 0.67 -4.22 -5.97
C LEU A 218 1.93 -4.05 -5.08
N PRO A 219 2.19 -2.90 -4.42
CA PRO A 219 3.36 -2.75 -3.53
C PRO A 219 3.37 -3.72 -2.35
N VAL A 220 2.19 -4.05 -1.81
CA VAL A 220 2.04 -4.98 -0.68
C VAL A 220 2.34 -6.40 -1.13
N VAL A 221 1.72 -6.84 -2.22
CA VAL A 221 1.96 -8.19 -2.78
C VAL A 221 3.42 -8.33 -3.25
N MET A 222 3.98 -7.29 -3.88
CA MET A 222 5.41 -7.20 -4.20
C MET A 222 6.29 -7.34 -2.96
N HIS A 223 5.99 -6.63 -1.88
CA HIS A 223 6.72 -6.75 -0.62
C HIS A 223 6.69 -8.18 -0.09
N ARG A 224 5.53 -8.84 -0.06
CA ARG A 224 5.41 -10.24 0.39
C ARG A 224 6.15 -11.20 -0.52
N ILE A 225 6.02 -11.04 -1.83
CA ILE A 225 6.73 -11.86 -2.81
C ILE A 225 8.24 -11.69 -2.66
N MET A 226 8.74 -10.49 -2.40
CA MET A 226 10.17 -10.27 -2.22
C MET A 226 10.70 -10.75 -0.85
N ASN A 227 9.94 -10.56 0.23
CA ASN A 227 10.48 -10.59 1.59
C ASN A 227 9.88 -11.65 2.52
N MET A 228 8.70 -12.19 2.23
CA MET A 228 8.00 -13.12 3.13
C MET A 228 8.03 -14.56 2.62
N GLU A 229 7.99 -15.52 3.54
CA GLU A 229 7.84 -16.93 3.21
C GLU A 229 6.45 -17.23 2.61
N PRO A 230 6.34 -18.17 1.65
CA PRO A 230 5.05 -18.57 1.10
C PRO A 230 4.20 -19.31 2.13
N ASP A 231 2.92 -18.95 2.23
CA ASP A 231 1.96 -19.71 3.01
C ASP A 231 1.52 -20.97 2.24
N LEU A 232 1.92 -22.14 2.75
CA LEU A 232 1.59 -23.45 2.19
C LEU A 232 0.57 -24.21 3.05
N SER A 233 -0.11 -23.54 3.97
CA SER A 233 -1.06 -24.18 4.88
C SER A 233 -2.26 -24.73 4.10
N GLY A 234 -2.66 -25.96 4.38
CA GLY A 234 -3.75 -26.64 3.65
C GLY A 234 -3.32 -27.30 2.33
N VAL A 235 -2.05 -27.18 1.92
CA VAL A 235 -1.51 -27.96 0.79
C VAL A 235 -1.19 -29.40 1.24
N PRO A 236 -1.49 -30.44 0.43
CA PRO A 236 -1.10 -31.82 0.74
C PRO A 236 0.40 -31.97 0.99
N GLY A 237 0.77 -32.59 2.12
CA GLY A 237 2.17 -32.64 2.59
C GLY A 237 3.18 -33.25 1.61
N SER A 238 2.74 -34.12 0.70
CA SER A 238 3.61 -34.77 -0.31
C SER A 238 4.21 -33.79 -1.33
N ILE A 239 3.52 -32.69 -1.65
CA ILE A 239 3.99 -31.70 -2.65
C ILE A 239 4.64 -30.45 -2.02
N VAL A 240 4.45 -30.24 -0.70
CA VAL A 240 4.96 -29.07 0.03
C VAL A 240 6.47 -28.84 -0.16
N PRO A 241 7.36 -29.85 -0.07
CA PRO A 241 8.80 -29.64 -0.28
C PRO A 241 9.12 -29.11 -1.68
N LEU A 242 8.41 -29.61 -2.70
CA LEU A 242 8.60 -29.20 -4.08
C LEU A 242 8.10 -27.78 -4.34
N LEU A 243 6.93 -27.43 -3.80
CA LEU A 243 6.40 -26.06 -3.90
C LEU A 243 7.27 -25.05 -3.18
N ARG A 244 7.82 -25.40 -2.00
CA ARG A 244 8.74 -24.54 -1.26
C ARG A 244 10.01 -24.26 -2.07
N ALA A 245 10.60 -25.27 -2.70
CA ALA A 245 11.77 -25.10 -3.56
C ALA A 245 11.45 -24.23 -4.80
N ALA A 246 10.29 -24.45 -5.42
CA ALA A 246 9.83 -23.67 -6.57
C ALA A 246 9.47 -22.21 -6.23
N LEU A 247 9.04 -21.92 -5.00
CA LEU A 247 8.74 -20.56 -4.50
C LEU A 247 9.95 -19.85 -3.87
N SER A 248 11.15 -20.39 -4.03
CA SER A 248 12.38 -19.74 -3.55
C SER A 248 12.52 -18.32 -4.13
N LYS A 249 12.98 -17.37 -3.30
CA LYS A 249 13.20 -15.99 -3.74
C LYS A 249 14.34 -15.87 -4.74
N ASP A 250 15.41 -16.65 -4.52
CA ASP A 250 16.52 -16.77 -5.48
C ASP A 250 16.15 -17.73 -6.61
N ALA A 251 16.03 -17.19 -7.83
CA ALA A 251 15.69 -17.95 -9.03
C ALA A 251 16.65 -19.13 -9.29
N ARG A 252 17.91 -19.06 -8.85
CA ARG A 252 18.92 -20.11 -9.05
C ARG A 252 18.70 -21.34 -8.17
N GLN A 253 17.92 -21.19 -7.11
CA GLN A 253 17.59 -22.28 -6.17
C GLN A 253 16.33 -23.06 -6.58
N ARG A 254 15.60 -22.57 -7.58
CA ARG A 254 14.38 -23.22 -8.07
C ARG A 254 14.75 -24.41 -8.98
N PRO A 255 13.99 -25.51 -8.97
CA PRO A 255 14.17 -26.57 -9.95
C PRO A 255 13.85 -26.05 -11.36
N THR A 256 14.48 -26.63 -12.38
CA THR A 256 14.03 -26.46 -13.77
C THR A 256 12.69 -27.17 -13.98
N ALA A 257 11.94 -26.80 -15.02
CA ALA A 257 10.67 -27.47 -15.35
C ALA A 257 10.84 -28.98 -15.60
N ASP A 258 11.94 -29.42 -16.21
CA ASP A 258 12.26 -30.85 -16.37
C ASP A 258 12.50 -31.55 -15.03
N ARG A 259 13.26 -30.92 -14.12
CA ARG A 259 13.51 -31.47 -12.78
C ARG A 259 12.22 -31.51 -11.95
N LEU A 260 11.39 -30.48 -12.07
CA LEU A 260 10.07 -30.42 -11.46
C LEU A 260 9.19 -31.60 -11.89
N LEU A 261 9.15 -31.88 -13.20
CA LEU A 261 8.41 -33.02 -13.75
C LEU A 261 8.94 -34.37 -13.25
N GLN A 262 10.27 -34.56 -13.24
CA GLN A 262 10.90 -35.79 -12.76
C GLN A 262 10.56 -36.09 -11.30
N GLU A 263 10.62 -35.08 -10.42
CA GLU A 263 10.25 -35.24 -9.01
C GLU A 263 8.77 -35.57 -8.83
N LEU A 264 7.87 -34.93 -9.60
CA LEU A 264 6.43 -35.23 -9.55
C LEU A 264 6.12 -36.68 -9.99
N ILE A 265 6.80 -37.19 -11.02
CA ILE A 265 6.65 -38.57 -11.48
C ILE A 265 7.18 -39.55 -10.41
N ARG A 266 8.34 -39.25 -9.82
CA ARG A 266 8.96 -40.08 -8.77
C ARG A 266 8.08 -40.20 -7.52
N THR A 267 7.43 -39.11 -7.12
CA THR A 267 6.50 -39.08 -5.97
C THR A 267 5.13 -39.70 -6.28
N SER A 268 4.78 -39.84 -7.56
CA SER A 268 3.52 -40.45 -8.01
C SER A 268 3.63 -41.97 -8.26
N ALA A 269 4.82 -42.56 -8.18
CA ALA A 269 5.02 -44.00 -8.31
C ALA A 269 4.56 -44.74 -7.03
N PRO A 270 3.71 -45.78 -7.13
CA PRO A 270 3.27 -46.53 -5.96
C PRO A 270 4.43 -47.24 -5.26
N ALA A 271 4.50 -47.12 -3.93
CA ALA A 271 5.42 -47.88 -3.09
C ALA A 271 4.99 -49.36 -3.04
N GLY A 272 5.76 -50.24 -3.70
CA GLY A 272 5.90 -51.65 -3.33
C GLY A 272 5.66 -52.70 -4.42
N VAL A 273 6.74 -53.32 -4.90
CA VAL A 273 6.82 -54.78 -5.05
C VAL A 273 8.21 -55.22 -4.54
N PRO A 274 8.32 -56.11 -3.54
CA PRO A 274 9.60 -56.69 -3.15
C PRO A 274 10.00 -57.75 -4.18
N GLN A 275 11.13 -57.55 -4.89
CA GLN A 275 11.77 -58.64 -5.63
C GLN A 275 12.82 -59.30 -4.75
N ALA A 276 12.48 -60.49 -4.25
CA ALA A 276 13.44 -61.49 -3.79
C ALA A 276 14.29 -61.96 -4.98
N GLY A 277 15.60 -62.12 -4.75
CA GLY A 277 16.57 -62.51 -5.78
C GLY A 277 16.40 -63.92 -6.32
N PRO A 278 17.27 -64.28 -7.29
CA PRO A 278 18.22 -65.34 -6.99
C PRO A 278 19.68 -64.98 -7.35
N THR A 279 20.58 -65.56 -6.56
CA THR A 279 22.03 -65.76 -6.73
C THR A 279 22.37 -66.34 -8.14
N VAL A 280 23.54 -66.16 -8.78
CA VAL A 280 24.93 -66.63 -8.54
C VAL A 280 25.87 -65.92 -9.60
N PRO A 281 27.21 -66.15 -9.74
CA PRO A 281 28.38 -65.40 -9.23
C PRO A 281 29.30 -64.74 -10.31
N VAL A 282 30.36 -64.07 -9.84
CA VAL A 282 31.44 -63.33 -10.56
C VAL A 282 32.33 -64.21 -11.47
N PRO A 283 33.04 -63.67 -12.48
CA PRO A 283 34.50 -63.48 -12.33
C PRO A 283 35.09 -62.18 -12.91
N ARG A 284 36.24 -61.81 -12.32
CA ARG A 284 37.15 -60.67 -12.60
C ARG A 284 38.04 -60.88 -13.84
N ALA A 285 38.37 -59.79 -14.54
CA ALA A 285 39.65 -59.47 -15.20
C ALA A 285 39.54 -58.01 -15.68
N GLY A 286 40.54 -57.12 -15.73
CA GLY A 286 41.98 -57.18 -15.62
C GLY A 286 42.51 -55.89 -16.29
N SER A 287 43.51 -55.28 -15.68
CA SER A 287 44.21 -54.02 -15.99
C SER A 287 44.77 -53.85 -17.42
N GLY A 288 44.92 -52.60 -17.88
CA GLY A 288 45.81 -52.22 -18.99
C GLY A 288 45.79 -50.72 -19.30
N ALA A 289 46.96 -50.09 -19.32
CA ALA A 289 47.22 -48.65 -19.24
C ALA A 289 47.44 -47.93 -20.60
N GLY A 290 47.40 -46.59 -20.59
CA GLY A 290 48.04 -45.70 -21.59
C GLY A 290 47.31 -44.37 -21.86
N GLY A 291 47.73 -43.26 -21.23
CA GLY A 291 47.20 -41.89 -21.41
C GLY A 291 47.76 -41.15 -22.65
N PRO A 292 47.93 -39.80 -22.67
CA PRO A 292 47.50 -38.74 -21.73
C PRO A 292 46.91 -37.47 -22.41
N GLY A 293 46.34 -36.52 -21.62
CA GLY A 293 46.00 -35.17 -22.12
C GLY A 293 45.17 -34.26 -21.18
N ALA A 294 45.82 -33.73 -20.13
CA ALA A 294 45.55 -32.48 -19.39
C ALA A 294 44.21 -32.27 -18.61
N ARG A 295 44.28 -32.43 -17.27
CA ARG A 295 43.41 -31.80 -16.27
C ARG A 295 44.22 -30.75 -15.48
N TRP A 296 43.60 -29.62 -15.17
CA TRP A 296 44.03 -28.64 -14.17
C TRP A 296 42.97 -28.59 -13.05
N GLU A 297 43.37 -28.90 -11.81
CA GLU A 297 42.56 -28.76 -10.58
C GLU A 297 42.83 -27.40 -9.91
N PRO A 298 41.83 -26.76 -9.29
CA PRO A 298 42.04 -25.77 -8.25
C PRO A 298 42.06 -26.41 -6.84
N ALA A 299 43.04 -26.01 -6.03
CA ALA A 299 43.24 -26.37 -4.64
C ALA A 299 42.19 -25.75 -3.67
N PRO A 300 42.01 -26.32 -2.46
CA PRO A 300 41.04 -25.85 -1.46
C PRO A 300 41.57 -24.67 -0.63
N TYR A 301 40.71 -23.69 -0.32
CA TYR A 301 40.99 -22.60 0.64
C TYR A 301 40.25 -22.81 1.98
N PRO A 302 40.80 -22.28 3.09
CA PRO A 302 40.54 -22.70 4.48
C PRO A 302 39.39 -21.93 5.17
N PRO A 303 38.91 -22.40 6.35
CA PRO A 303 37.84 -21.73 7.10
C PRO A 303 38.34 -20.50 7.87
N ALA A 304 37.54 -19.43 7.86
CA ALA A 304 37.75 -18.23 8.69
C ALA A 304 37.18 -18.43 10.13
N PRO A 305 37.77 -17.76 11.14
CA PRO A 305 37.68 -18.19 12.55
C PRO A 305 36.44 -17.68 13.30
N HIS A 306 35.94 -18.53 14.19
CA HIS A 306 34.99 -18.20 15.24
C HIS A 306 35.62 -17.30 16.31
N SER A 307 35.01 -16.14 16.61
CA SER A 307 35.33 -15.36 17.80
C SER A 307 34.50 -15.87 18.98
N THR A 308 35.19 -16.46 19.94
CA THR A 308 34.68 -16.91 21.24
C THR A 308 34.59 -15.73 22.20
N ALA A 309 33.41 -15.44 22.74
CA ALA A 309 33.26 -14.62 23.94
C ALA A 309 33.58 -15.47 25.19
N PRO A 310 34.41 -15.01 26.14
CA PRO A 310 34.65 -15.75 27.37
C PRO A 310 33.60 -15.45 28.44
N ALA A 311 33.15 -16.49 29.13
CA ALA A 311 32.34 -16.43 30.35
C ALA A 311 33.22 -16.74 31.57
N ALA A 312 33.16 -15.88 32.60
CA ALA A 312 33.50 -16.13 34.02
C ALA A 312 33.22 -14.81 34.79
N ALA A 313 32.75 -14.72 36.03
CA ALA A 313 32.27 -15.64 37.04
C ALA A 313 31.53 -14.81 38.12
N LYS A 314 30.77 -15.48 38.99
CA LYS A 314 29.96 -14.93 40.09
C LYS A 314 30.79 -14.47 41.30
N GLY A 315 30.23 -13.52 42.07
CA GLY A 315 30.49 -13.23 43.49
C GLY A 315 31.04 -11.82 43.73
N GLY A 316 30.64 -11.01 44.71
CA GLY A 316 29.66 -11.13 45.79
C GLY A 316 29.92 -10.00 46.82
N ARG A 317 28.83 -9.36 47.29
CA ARG A 317 28.62 -8.64 48.57
C ARG A 317 29.32 -7.29 48.90
N ARG A 318 28.42 -6.30 49.16
CA ARG A 318 28.31 -5.38 50.35
C ARG A 318 29.37 -4.27 50.48
N LEU A 319 29.17 -3.08 51.09
CA LEU A 319 28.07 -2.22 51.60
C LEU A 319 28.79 -0.86 51.93
N LEU A 320 28.30 0.36 51.68
CA LEU A 320 27.67 1.35 52.61
C LEU A 320 27.83 2.77 52.01
N VAL A 321 26.73 3.54 51.77
CA VAL A 321 26.20 4.69 52.58
C VAL A 321 27.09 5.95 52.49
N SER A 322 26.63 7.16 52.11
CA SER A 322 25.58 7.98 52.75
C SER A 322 25.16 9.25 51.96
N LEU A 323 23.86 9.61 52.08
CA LEU A 323 23.22 10.93 52.39
C LEU A 323 23.48 12.14 51.43
N SER A 324 22.50 12.95 51.01
CA SER A 324 21.29 13.44 51.70
C SER A 324 20.21 13.93 50.71
N ALA A 325 18.96 13.51 50.95
CA ALA A 325 17.75 14.18 50.50
C ALA A 325 17.17 14.98 51.69
N ALA A 326 16.70 16.22 51.47
CA ALA A 326 15.60 16.88 52.19
C ALA A 326 15.59 18.39 51.90
N ALA A 327 14.69 18.87 51.02
CA ALA A 327 14.20 20.26 51.06
C ALA A 327 12.95 20.57 50.20
N THR A 328 12.54 19.75 49.22
CA THR A 328 11.51 20.19 48.25
C THR A 328 10.20 19.38 48.24
N ALA A 329 9.94 18.59 49.27
CA ALA A 329 8.76 17.70 49.34
C ALA A 329 7.66 18.15 50.33
N LEU A 330 7.83 19.24 51.08
CA LEU A 330 6.85 19.64 52.11
C LEU A 330 5.92 20.81 51.74
N VAL A 331 6.12 21.49 50.60
CA VAL A 331 5.27 22.64 50.19
C VAL A 331 4.17 22.24 49.19
N VAL A 332 4.36 21.15 48.44
CA VAL A 332 3.37 20.69 47.43
C VAL A 332 2.27 19.81 48.05
N GLY A 333 2.56 19.12 49.16
CA GLY A 333 1.62 18.19 49.81
C GLY A 333 0.46 18.85 50.57
N LEU A 334 0.64 20.09 51.05
CA LEU A 334 -0.40 20.80 51.83
C LEU A 334 -1.38 21.59 50.96
N ALA A 335 -1.00 21.97 49.73
CA ALA A 335 -1.89 22.63 48.77
C ALA A 335 -2.88 21.66 48.10
N ALA A 336 -2.47 20.39 47.89
CA ALA A 336 -3.31 19.36 47.27
C ALA A 336 -4.41 18.82 48.20
N TRP A 337 -4.24 18.91 49.52
CA TRP A 337 -5.25 18.45 50.49
C TRP A 337 -6.37 19.49 50.72
N ALA A 338 -6.08 20.79 50.57
CA ALA A 338 -7.05 21.88 50.79
C ALA A 338 -8.02 22.10 49.60
N VAL A 339 -7.60 21.78 48.36
CA VAL A 339 -8.46 21.93 47.16
C VAL A 339 -9.51 20.81 47.05
N VAL A 340 -9.27 19.65 47.66
CA VAL A 340 -10.18 18.49 47.62
C VAL A 340 -11.37 18.62 48.59
N ARG A 341 -11.37 19.60 49.51
CA ARG A 341 -12.45 19.76 50.52
C ARG A 341 -13.36 20.97 50.31
N LEU A 342 -13.16 21.79 49.28
CA LEU A 342 -13.92 23.03 49.05
C LEU A 342 -14.79 23.06 47.78
N ASN A 343 -14.96 21.94 47.06
CA ASN A 343 -15.82 21.91 45.86
C ASN A 343 -17.05 21.00 46.00
N ASP A 344 -17.44 20.68 47.24
CA ASP A 344 -18.58 19.82 47.55
C ASP A 344 -19.86 20.66 47.75
N SER A 345 -20.24 21.46 46.75
CA SER A 345 -21.61 22.00 46.57
C SER A 345 -21.74 22.73 45.22
N GLY A 346 -22.26 22.04 44.21
CA GLY A 346 -22.64 22.68 42.95
C GLY A 346 -23.07 21.66 41.90
N SER A 347 -24.37 21.56 41.66
CA SER A 347 -24.95 20.73 40.60
C SER A 347 -24.28 21.00 39.24
N PRO A 348 -24.07 19.97 38.40
CA PRO A 348 -23.42 20.16 37.10
C PRO A 348 -24.33 20.97 36.16
N ALA A 349 -23.81 22.09 35.67
CA ALA A 349 -24.39 22.81 34.55
C ALA A 349 -24.23 22.00 33.25
N PRO A 350 -25.22 21.99 32.33
CA PRO A 350 -25.13 21.24 31.09
C PRO A 350 -24.14 21.89 30.13
N THR A 351 -23.18 21.09 29.64
CA THR A 351 -22.28 21.44 28.53
C THR A 351 -23.08 21.54 27.22
N PRO A 352 -22.98 22.62 26.42
CA PRO A 352 -23.73 22.75 25.18
C PRO A 352 -23.21 21.78 24.11
N THR A 353 -24.04 20.81 23.74
CA THR A 353 -23.87 19.92 22.59
C THR A 353 -24.20 20.71 21.32
N ALA A 354 -23.19 21.20 20.60
CA ALA A 354 -23.40 21.66 19.22
C ALA A 354 -23.61 20.44 18.32
N SER A 355 -24.88 20.11 18.06
CA SER A 355 -25.29 19.14 17.04
C SER A 355 -25.03 19.72 15.65
N LEU A 356 -24.68 18.88 14.66
CA LEU A 356 -24.72 19.27 13.23
C LEU A 356 -26.10 19.79 12.78
N ALA A 357 -27.14 19.66 13.63
CA ALA A 357 -28.45 20.28 13.44
C ALA A 357 -28.44 21.81 13.63
N GLU A 358 -27.52 22.39 14.41
CA GLU A 358 -27.53 23.81 14.76
C GLU A 358 -26.14 24.45 14.68
N ASN A 359 -25.86 25.13 13.56
CA ASN A 359 -25.00 26.31 13.54
C ASN A 359 -25.54 27.33 12.51
N PRO A 360 -25.45 28.65 12.79
CA PRO A 360 -26.33 29.66 12.22
C PRO A 360 -25.80 30.29 10.93
N ALA A 361 -26.76 30.77 10.11
CA ALA A 361 -26.64 31.67 8.96
C ALA A 361 -25.76 31.21 7.78
N ALA A 362 -26.40 31.11 6.61
CA ALA A 362 -25.78 30.84 5.32
C ALA A 362 -24.72 31.90 4.98
N SER A 363 -23.44 31.52 5.10
CA SER A 363 -22.37 32.14 4.33
C SER A 363 -22.71 32.05 2.83
N PRO A 364 -22.32 33.03 1.99
CA PRO A 364 -22.50 32.91 0.55
C PRO A 364 -21.86 31.59 0.06
N PRO A 365 -22.45 30.92 -0.95
CA PRO A 365 -21.93 29.66 -1.44
C PRO A 365 -20.48 29.85 -1.84
N ALA A 366 -19.57 29.07 -1.25
CA ALA A 366 -18.19 29.10 -1.63
C ALA A 366 -18.06 28.54 -3.06
N THR A 367 -17.77 29.43 -4.00
CA THR A 367 -17.61 29.12 -5.41
C THR A 367 -16.17 29.38 -5.83
N GLY A 368 -15.63 28.53 -6.70
CA GLY A 368 -14.30 28.72 -7.26
C GLY A 368 -13.29 27.67 -6.82
N TYR A 369 -12.11 27.76 -7.42
CA TYR A 369 -10.99 26.86 -7.19
C TYR A 369 -10.58 26.83 -5.71
N GLY A 370 -10.39 25.64 -5.15
CA GLY A 370 -9.94 25.44 -3.76
C GLY A 370 -10.98 25.76 -2.68
N SER A 371 -12.23 26.09 -3.03
CA SER A 371 -13.28 26.40 -2.06
C SER A 371 -13.61 25.24 -1.12
N ALA A 372 -13.52 24.00 -1.58
CA ALA A 372 -13.81 22.83 -0.76
C ALA A 372 -12.73 22.56 0.30
N LEU A 373 -11.54 23.19 0.20
CA LEU A 373 -10.47 23.05 1.18
C LEU A 373 -10.80 23.73 2.52
N THR A 374 -11.57 24.81 2.48
CA THR A 374 -11.82 25.68 3.64
C THR A 374 -13.30 25.83 3.99
N SER A 375 -14.20 25.35 3.12
CA SER A 375 -15.64 25.52 3.29
C SER A 375 -16.45 24.38 2.66
N VAL A 376 -17.73 24.27 3.04
CA VAL A 376 -18.67 23.32 2.46
C VAL A 376 -19.26 23.91 1.18
N VAL A 377 -19.05 23.21 0.06
CA VAL A 377 -19.56 23.57 -1.27
C VAL A 377 -20.95 22.97 -1.47
N ARG A 378 -21.88 23.80 -1.97
CA ARG A 378 -23.28 23.43 -2.24
C ARG A 378 -23.95 22.76 -1.02
N PRO A 379 -24.08 23.49 0.10
CA PRO A 379 -24.75 22.95 1.28
C PRO A 379 -26.19 22.56 0.96
N SER A 380 -26.61 21.36 1.37
CA SER A 380 -27.96 20.82 1.18
C SER A 380 -28.33 19.88 2.34
N ARG A 381 -29.61 19.86 2.69
CA ARG A 381 -30.20 18.91 3.66
C ARG A 381 -31.15 17.92 2.98
N GLU A 382 -31.21 17.92 1.65
CA GLU A 382 -32.06 17.00 0.90
C GLU A 382 -31.62 15.56 1.14
N LYS A 383 -32.60 14.71 1.47
CA LYS A 383 -32.39 13.28 1.65
C LYS A 383 -32.76 12.53 0.38
N GLY A 384 -32.08 11.42 0.16
CA GLY A 384 -32.39 10.46 -0.88
C GLY A 384 -31.37 10.42 -2.01
N GLY A 385 -31.65 9.58 -3.01
CA GLY A 385 -30.79 9.40 -4.17
C GLY A 385 -29.59 8.49 -3.91
N THR A 386 -28.71 8.40 -4.92
CA THR A 386 -27.51 7.56 -4.90
C THR A 386 -26.26 8.40 -5.14
N VAL A 387 -25.33 8.38 -4.20
CA VAL A 387 -23.97 8.89 -4.42
C VAL A 387 -23.17 7.82 -5.16
N ARG A 388 -22.62 8.17 -6.32
CA ARG A 388 -21.71 7.33 -7.10
C ARG A 388 -20.29 7.81 -6.89
N VAL A 389 -19.41 6.87 -6.64
CA VAL A 389 -17.97 7.09 -6.50
C VAL A 389 -17.26 6.17 -7.47
N SER A 390 -16.43 6.73 -8.34
CA SER A 390 -15.73 6.01 -9.41
C SER A 390 -14.25 6.22 -9.26
N SER A 391 -13.48 5.19 -8.94
CA SER A 391 -12.05 5.33 -8.64
C SER A 391 -11.21 4.42 -9.53
N GLN A 392 -10.04 4.92 -9.90
CA GLN A 392 -8.96 4.15 -10.51
C GLN A 392 -8.27 3.21 -9.51
N ALA A 393 -8.33 3.54 -8.21
CA ALA A 393 -7.76 2.70 -7.18
C ALA A 393 -8.63 1.44 -6.97
N LEU A 394 -7.98 0.32 -6.64
CA LEU A 394 -8.67 -0.87 -6.16
C LEU A 394 -8.96 -0.75 -4.67
N LEU A 395 -10.09 -1.28 -4.24
CA LEU A 395 -10.39 -1.44 -2.83
C LEU A 395 -9.63 -2.65 -2.25
N GLU A 396 -8.86 -2.42 -1.19
CA GLU A 396 -8.06 -3.47 -0.52
C GLU A 396 -8.94 -4.50 0.19
N SER A 397 -9.87 -4.00 1.02
CA SER A 397 -10.81 -4.79 1.80
C SER A 397 -11.98 -3.93 2.25
N THR A 398 -13.10 -4.59 2.53
CA THR A 398 -14.27 -4.04 3.25
C THR A 398 -14.20 -4.33 4.75
N ASP A 399 -13.32 -5.23 5.21
CA ASP A 399 -13.15 -5.54 6.62
C ASP A 399 -12.40 -4.40 7.34
N PRO A 400 -12.98 -3.78 8.39
CA PRO A 400 -12.31 -2.75 9.19
C PRO A 400 -10.96 -3.16 9.79
N GLY A 401 -10.73 -4.45 10.04
CA GLY A 401 -9.44 -4.95 10.54
C GLY A 401 -8.39 -5.21 9.45
N ASP A 402 -8.73 -5.02 8.17
CA ASP A 402 -7.90 -5.39 7.02
C ASP A 402 -7.79 -4.28 5.97
N MET A 403 -7.71 -3.03 6.39
CA MET A 403 -7.64 -1.87 5.48
C MET A 403 -6.56 -0.87 5.90
N PHE A 404 -5.88 -0.26 4.92
CA PHE A 404 -4.82 0.72 5.20
C PHE A 404 -5.06 2.06 4.50
N SER A 405 -5.51 2.03 3.24
CA SER A 405 -5.59 3.25 2.42
C SER A 405 -6.51 4.34 3.01
N THR A 406 -6.17 5.61 2.79
CA THR A 406 -7.01 6.76 3.17
C THR A 406 -8.40 6.67 2.54
N TYR A 407 -8.47 6.16 1.31
CA TYR A 407 -9.71 5.93 0.58
C TYR A 407 -10.63 4.92 1.30
N SER A 408 -10.12 3.73 1.66
CA SER A 408 -10.91 2.74 2.41
C SER A 408 -11.31 3.22 3.80
N ARG A 409 -10.44 4.00 4.47
CA ARG A 409 -10.71 4.63 5.77
C ARG A 409 -11.80 5.72 5.68
N ASN A 410 -11.88 6.45 4.57
CA ASN A 410 -12.98 7.39 4.33
C ASN A 410 -14.29 6.63 4.09
N MET A 411 -14.26 5.55 3.28
CA MET A 411 -15.44 4.74 2.97
C MET A 411 -16.01 4.01 4.20
N VAL A 412 -15.16 3.39 5.03
CA VAL A 412 -15.62 2.57 6.18
C VAL A 412 -16.45 3.37 7.17
N ARG A 413 -16.22 4.69 7.28
CA ARG A 413 -17.04 5.59 8.11
C ARG A 413 -18.52 5.58 7.73
N LEU A 414 -18.90 5.15 6.53
CA LEU A 414 -20.31 5.04 6.14
C LEU A 414 -21.01 3.85 6.82
N TYR A 415 -20.31 2.75 7.09
CA TYR A 415 -20.92 1.53 7.64
C TYR A 415 -20.33 1.09 8.99
N GLY A 416 -19.30 1.78 9.48
CA GLY A 416 -18.69 1.55 10.79
C GLY A 416 -18.58 2.81 11.63
N ARG A 417 -18.75 2.62 12.95
CA ARG A 417 -18.52 3.63 13.99
C ARG A 417 -17.36 3.20 14.88
N SER A 418 -16.30 3.99 14.90
CA SER A 418 -15.14 3.86 15.79
C SER A 418 -15.41 4.56 17.13
N LEU A 419 -14.53 4.40 18.13
CA LEU A 419 -14.71 5.07 19.43
C LEU A 419 -14.76 6.60 19.29
N THR A 420 -13.81 7.15 18.59
CA THR A 420 -13.72 8.58 18.21
C THR A 420 -13.69 8.69 16.69
N MET A 421 -13.80 9.90 16.15
CA MET A 421 -13.56 10.17 14.74
C MET A 421 -13.08 11.60 14.52
N PHE A 422 -12.46 11.86 13.37
CA PHE A 422 -12.24 13.23 12.92
C PHE A 422 -13.56 13.89 12.52
N ARG A 423 -13.77 15.11 12.99
CA ARG A 423 -14.98 15.89 12.74
C ARG A 423 -15.24 16.00 11.23
N PRO A 424 -16.45 15.71 10.75
CA PRO A 424 -16.84 15.93 9.36
C PRO A 424 -17.02 17.41 9.01
N ALA A 425 -15.91 18.13 8.91
CA ALA A 425 -15.90 19.57 8.64
C ALA A 425 -14.78 19.95 7.67
N ALA A 426 -14.96 21.09 6.99
CA ALA A 426 -13.95 21.66 6.09
C ALA A 426 -12.83 22.36 6.87
N GLY A 427 -11.67 22.52 6.23
CA GLY A 427 -10.52 23.23 6.78
C GLY A 427 -10.00 22.62 8.09
N GLN A 428 -9.39 23.47 8.93
CA GLN A 428 -8.78 23.06 10.20
C GLN A 428 -9.78 22.42 11.18
N ALA A 429 -11.08 22.73 11.08
CA ALA A 429 -12.08 22.07 11.91
C ALA A 429 -12.18 20.56 11.64
N GLY A 430 -11.82 20.11 10.43
CA GLY A 430 -11.79 18.70 10.05
C GLY A 430 -10.65 17.89 10.67
N THR A 431 -9.65 18.55 11.27
CA THR A 431 -8.55 17.87 11.97
C THR A 431 -8.86 17.63 13.46
N GLU A 432 -9.99 18.13 13.96
CA GLU A 432 -10.38 17.95 15.36
C GLU A 432 -10.96 16.55 15.60
N ILE A 433 -10.47 15.86 16.62
CA ILE A 433 -11.05 14.61 17.10
C ILE A 433 -12.29 14.87 17.95
N VAL A 434 -13.37 14.16 17.64
CA VAL A 434 -14.65 14.20 18.37
C VAL A 434 -15.10 12.79 18.77
N PRO A 435 -15.96 12.65 19.79
CA PRO A 435 -16.53 11.35 20.16
C PRO A 435 -17.46 10.81 19.06
N ASP A 436 -17.40 9.50 18.78
CA ASP A 436 -18.34 8.82 17.85
C ASP A 436 -19.13 7.72 18.57
N LEU A 437 -18.64 6.48 18.63
CA LEU A 437 -19.29 5.41 19.41
C LEU A 437 -19.15 5.66 20.91
N ALA A 438 -18.10 6.36 21.34
CA ALA A 438 -17.94 6.85 22.69
C ALA A 438 -18.82 8.09 22.97
N GLU A 439 -19.24 8.23 24.23
CA GLU A 439 -20.03 9.37 24.72
C GLU A 439 -19.18 10.65 24.83
N SER A 440 -17.90 10.50 25.12
CA SER A 440 -16.92 11.57 25.27
C SER A 440 -15.56 11.15 24.74
N LEU A 441 -14.62 12.09 24.66
CA LEU A 441 -13.20 11.77 24.48
C LEU A 441 -12.69 10.98 25.70
N GLY A 442 -11.56 10.31 25.52
CA GLY A 442 -11.00 9.41 26.50
C GLY A 442 -10.59 10.14 27.78
N ARG A 443 -10.92 9.55 28.93
CA ARG A 443 -10.37 10.00 30.20
C ARG A 443 -8.99 9.39 30.38
N SER A 444 -7.96 10.23 30.28
CA SER A 444 -6.58 9.83 30.52
C SER A 444 -6.28 9.65 32.01
N GLY A 445 -5.44 8.68 32.34
CA GLY A 445 -4.94 8.35 33.67
C GLY A 445 -3.51 7.79 33.60
N ASP A 446 -2.89 7.57 34.77
CA ASP A 446 -1.52 7.03 34.89
C ASP A 446 -0.47 7.77 34.01
N GLY A 447 -0.57 9.10 33.99
CA GLY A 447 0.31 9.96 33.20
C GLY A 447 0.23 9.69 31.69
N GLY A 448 -0.95 9.34 31.16
CA GLY A 448 -1.15 9.07 29.74
C GLY A 448 -1.01 7.61 29.32
N ARG A 449 -0.85 6.69 30.28
CA ARG A 449 -0.76 5.23 30.02
C ARG A 449 -2.09 4.52 30.12
N THR A 450 -3.10 5.10 30.77
CA THR A 450 -4.42 4.48 30.86
C THR A 450 -5.46 5.40 30.24
N TRP A 451 -6.35 4.83 29.42
CA TRP A 451 -7.40 5.58 28.72
C TRP A 451 -8.74 4.89 28.84
N THR A 452 -9.72 5.55 29.45
CA THR A 452 -11.06 5.01 29.65
C THR A 452 -12.08 5.69 28.73
N TYR A 453 -12.89 4.89 28.06
CA TYR A 453 -14.00 5.33 27.22
C TYR A 453 -15.30 4.67 27.67
N ARG A 454 -16.41 5.39 27.49
CA ARG A 454 -17.76 4.85 27.69
C ARG A 454 -18.54 4.91 26.39
N LEU A 455 -19.08 3.78 25.94
CA LEU A 455 -19.90 3.66 24.75
C LEU A 455 -21.27 4.30 24.96
N ARG A 456 -21.81 4.92 23.91
CA ARG A 456 -23.17 5.46 23.88
C ARG A 456 -24.22 4.38 24.19
N GLN A 457 -25.35 4.80 24.74
CA GLN A 457 -26.44 3.88 25.04
C GLN A 457 -27.26 3.56 23.78
N GLY A 458 -27.76 2.33 23.68
CA GLY A 458 -28.75 1.95 22.67
C GLY A 458 -28.20 1.77 21.25
N VAL A 459 -26.88 1.83 21.06
CA VAL A 459 -26.22 1.57 19.77
C VAL A 459 -26.36 0.10 19.37
N LYS A 460 -26.66 -0.14 18.09
CA LYS A 460 -26.97 -1.47 17.55
C LYS A 460 -26.25 -1.71 16.23
N TYR A 461 -26.02 -2.98 15.94
CA TYR A 461 -25.61 -3.46 14.63
C TYR A 461 -26.78 -3.47 13.63
N GLN A 462 -26.45 -3.70 12.37
CA GLN A 462 -27.41 -3.86 11.27
C GLN A 462 -28.42 -5.01 11.41
N ASP A 463 -28.22 -5.95 12.33
CA ASP A 463 -29.18 -7.02 12.64
C ASP A 463 -29.98 -6.74 13.92
N GLY A 464 -29.84 -5.52 14.48
CA GLY A 464 -30.55 -5.07 15.68
C GLY A 464 -29.92 -5.50 17.00
N THR A 465 -28.86 -6.32 16.97
CA THR A 465 -28.14 -6.72 18.19
C THR A 465 -27.39 -5.54 18.82
N PRO A 466 -27.32 -5.47 20.17
CA PRO A 466 -26.62 -4.38 20.85
C PRO A 466 -25.11 -4.46 20.63
N ILE A 467 -24.46 -3.30 20.53
CA ILE A 467 -22.99 -3.18 20.50
C ILE A 467 -22.48 -3.03 21.94
N THR A 468 -21.40 -3.75 22.27
CA THR A 468 -20.80 -3.75 23.61
C THR A 468 -19.29 -3.43 23.57
N SER A 469 -18.73 -3.10 24.75
CA SER A 469 -17.30 -2.87 24.95
C SER A 469 -16.46 -4.11 24.60
N GLN A 470 -17.01 -5.31 24.80
CA GLN A 470 -16.39 -6.58 24.41
C GLN A 470 -16.19 -6.68 22.89
N ASP A 471 -17.12 -6.15 22.09
CA ASP A 471 -17.00 -6.17 20.63
C ASP A 471 -15.89 -5.24 20.14
N VAL A 472 -15.70 -4.10 20.80
CA VAL A 472 -14.59 -3.17 20.51
C VAL A 472 -13.26 -3.80 20.91
N LYS A 473 -13.17 -4.37 22.12
CA LYS A 473 -11.99 -5.11 22.56
C LYS A 473 -11.65 -6.24 21.59
N TYR A 474 -12.65 -7.01 21.17
CA TYR A 474 -12.46 -8.09 20.22
C TYR A 474 -11.96 -7.58 18.86
N ALA A 475 -12.53 -6.48 18.35
CA ALA A 475 -12.09 -5.88 17.08
C ALA A 475 -10.62 -5.47 17.09
N VAL A 476 -10.18 -4.79 18.16
CA VAL A 476 -8.78 -4.35 18.34
C VAL A 476 -7.82 -5.53 18.47
N LEU A 477 -8.17 -6.53 19.28
CA LEU A 477 -7.33 -7.72 19.42
C LEU A 477 -7.25 -8.51 18.10
N ARG A 478 -8.36 -8.58 17.38
CA ARG A 478 -8.47 -9.27 16.09
C ARG A 478 -7.57 -8.65 15.03
N SER A 479 -7.47 -7.33 14.94
CA SER A 479 -6.66 -6.67 13.91
C SER A 479 -5.16 -6.98 14.00
N MET A 480 -4.68 -7.50 15.14
CA MET A 480 -3.29 -7.93 15.33
C MET A 480 -2.99 -9.32 14.76
N ASP A 481 -4.01 -10.05 14.29
CA ASP A 481 -3.79 -11.39 13.77
C ASP A 481 -2.97 -11.33 12.47
N PRO A 482 -1.90 -12.16 12.34
CA PRO A 482 -1.03 -12.14 11.17
C PRO A 482 -1.72 -12.57 9.87
N GLY A 483 -2.95 -13.12 9.95
CA GLY A 483 -3.77 -13.45 8.80
C GLY A 483 -4.39 -12.23 8.10
N PHE A 484 -4.39 -11.05 8.71
CA PHE A 484 -4.80 -9.82 8.05
C PHE A 484 -3.72 -9.33 7.10
N ALA A 485 -4.12 -9.07 5.86
CA ALA A 485 -3.23 -8.66 4.79
C ALA A 485 -2.63 -7.29 5.09
N GLN A 486 -3.42 -6.36 5.60
CA GLN A 486 -2.95 -5.02 5.96
C GLN A 486 -2.44 -4.94 7.40
N GLY A 487 -3.03 -5.72 8.33
CA GLY A 487 -2.63 -5.80 9.74
C GLY A 487 -2.88 -4.52 10.54
N GLY A 488 -2.97 -4.63 11.87
CA GLY A 488 -3.00 -3.48 12.78
C GLY A 488 -1.59 -2.94 13.04
N LEU A 489 -1.34 -1.67 12.73
CA LEU A 489 0.00 -1.06 12.77
C LEU A 489 0.40 -0.43 14.11
N PHE A 490 -0.60 -0.12 14.95
CA PHE A 490 -0.41 0.74 16.12
C PHE A 490 -0.71 0.02 17.44
N PHE A 491 -1.79 -0.78 17.49
CA PHE A 491 -2.23 -1.37 18.75
C PHE A 491 -1.28 -2.46 19.26
N ASP A 492 -0.66 -3.20 18.36
CA ASP A 492 0.33 -4.24 18.64
C ASP A 492 1.61 -3.69 19.29
N VAL A 493 1.98 -2.43 19.00
CA VAL A 493 3.14 -1.71 19.56
C VAL A 493 2.80 -0.80 20.74
N LEU A 494 1.58 -0.27 20.84
CA LEU A 494 1.17 0.64 21.92
C LEU A 494 0.66 -0.07 23.18
N LEU A 495 -0.14 -1.12 23.04
CA LEU A 495 -0.86 -1.74 24.16
C LEU A 495 0.04 -2.66 24.99
N ASP A 496 -0.19 -2.77 26.29
CA ASP A 496 0.55 -3.68 27.18
C ASP A 496 0.11 -5.16 27.03
N LEU A 497 0.25 -5.69 25.81
CA LEU A 497 -0.14 -7.05 25.46
C LEU A 497 0.76 -8.10 26.12
N PRO A 498 0.22 -9.28 26.46
CA PRO A 498 1.02 -10.41 26.92
C PRO A 498 2.14 -10.75 25.93
N THR A 499 3.31 -11.11 26.44
CA THR A 499 4.45 -11.52 25.61
C THR A 499 4.07 -12.68 24.68
N GLY A 500 4.29 -12.50 23.37
CA GLY A 500 3.99 -13.51 22.35
C GLY A 500 2.51 -13.61 21.95
N TYR A 501 1.69 -12.61 22.28
CA TYR A 501 0.31 -12.54 21.79
C TYR A 501 0.27 -12.28 20.28
N GLU A 502 -0.40 -13.14 19.52
CA GLU A 502 -0.52 -13.07 18.05
C GLU A 502 -1.98 -12.92 17.58
N GLY A 503 -2.82 -12.31 18.40
CA GLY A 503 -4.24 -12.13 18.11
C GLY A 503 -5.14 -13.30 18.56
N PRO A 504 -6.47 -13.14 18.51
CA PRO A 504 -7.43 -14.04 19.12
C PRO A 504 -7.57 -15.39 18.40
N TYR A 505 -7.11 -15.54 17.15
CA TYR A 505 -7.17 -16.83 16.45
C TYR A 505 -5.98 -17.73 16.79
N LYS A 506 -4.80 -17.14 17.01
CA LYS A 506 -3.56 -17.84 17.33
C LYS A 506 -3.33 -18.02 18.83
N SER A 507 -3.82 -17.08 19.63
CA SER A 507 -3.71 -17.09 21.09
C SER A 507 -5.10 -17.17 21.76
N PRO A 508 -5.93 -18.20 21.47
CA PRO A 508 -7.28 -18.29 22.02
C PRO A 508 -7.22 -18.51 23.54
N GLY A 509 -8.02 -17.74 24.29
CA GLY A 509 -8.12 -17.87 25.74
C GLY A 509 -7.00 -17.20 26.55
N THR A 510 -6.03 -16.56 25.89
CA THR A 510 -5.02 -15.72 26.57
C THR A 510 -5.69 -14.51 27.21
N GLY A 511 -5.45 -14.30 28.51
CA GLY A 511 -5.94 -13.13 29.23
C GLY A 511 -5.28 -11.86 28.71
N THR A 512 -6.09 -10.90 28.23
CA THR A 512 -5.63 -9.65 27.61
C THR A 512 -6.05 -8.42 28.42
N ASP A 513 -6.57 -8.61 29.63
CA ASP A 513 -7.11 -7.53 30.47
C ASP A 513 -6.03 -6.55 30.93
N GLN A 514 -4.76 -6.99 31.01
CA GLN A 514 -3.61 -6.09 31.22
C GLN A 514 -3.42 -5.05 30.10
N ALA A 515 -3.97 -5.30 28.91
CA ALA A 515 -3.89 -4.42 27.75
C ALA A 515 -5.21 -3.70 27.49
N ILE A 516 -6.33 -4.42 27.56
CA ILE A 516 -7.68 -3.90 27.33
C ILE A 516 -8.66 -4.52 28.33
N GLU A 517 -9.17 -3.71 29.25
CA GLU A 517 -10.21 -4.10 30.20
C GLU A 517 -11.59 -3.66 29.69
N THR A 518 -12.62 -4.42 30.05
CA THR A 518 -14.03 -4.12 29.74
C THR A 518 -14.86 -4.37 31.00
N PRO A 519 -14.86 -3.44 31.98
CA PRO A 519 -15.49 -3.63 33.29
C PRO A 519 -17.00 -3.89 33.23
N ASP A 520 -17.66 -3.37 32.19
CA ASP A 520 -19.08 -3.55 31.89
C ASP A 520 -19.30 -3.45 30.37
N ASP A 521 -20.52 -3.72 29.88
CA ASP A 521 -20.87 -3.72 28.45
C ASP A 521 -20.64 -2.37 27.74
N ARG A 522 -20.40 -1.29 28.47
CA ARG A 522 -20.25 0.06 27.91
C ARG A 522 -18.92 0.70 28.26
N THR A 523 -18.13 0.16 29.17
CA THR A 523 -16.84 0.73 29.56
C THR A 523 -15.70 -0.08 28.95
N ILE A 524 -14.76 0.60 28.30
CA ILE A 524 -13.51 0.01 27.81
C ILE A 524 -12.33 0.83 28.33
N VAL A 525 -11.29 0.15 28.79
CA VAL A 525 -10.06 0.74 29.33
C VAL A 525 -8.88 0.19 28.55
N PHE A 526 -8.05 1.06 28.01
CA PHE A 526 -6.80 0.70 27.34
C PHE A 526 -5.61 1.01 28.23
N HIS A 527 -4.66 0.08 28.29
CA HIS A 527 -3.40 0.21 29.01
C HIS A 527 -2.24 0.19 28.01
N LEU A 528 -1.47 1.27 28.01
CA LEU A 528 -0.37 1.52 27.09
C LEU A 528 0.97 1.25 27.76
N ARG A 529 1.94 0.71 26.99
CA ARG A 529 3.31 0.50 27.48
C ARG A 529 4.06 1.80 27.76
N LYS A 530 3.72 2.87 27.04
CA LYS A 530 4.31 4.20 27.17
C LYS A 530 3.21 5.27 27.18
N PRO A 531 3.43 6.42 27.84
CA PRO A 531 2.53 7.55 27.76
C PRO A 531 2.27 7.98 26.31
N LEU A 532 1.01 8.24 25.97
CA LEU A 532 0.62 8.87 24.71
C LEU A 532 -0.52 9.85 24.95
N ALA A 533 -0.26 11.15 24.77
CA ALA A 533 -1.22 12.22 25.00
C ALA A 533 -2.37 12.28 23.97
N THR A 534 -2.16 11.73 22.78
CA THR A 534 -3.09 11.81 21.64
C THR A 534 -3.76 10.47 21.34
N PHE A 535 -3.95 9.60 22.34
CA PHE A 535 -4.54 8.27 22.12
C PHE A 535 -5.97 8.32 21.54
N ASP A 536 -6.72 9.41 21.75
CA ASP A 536 -7.98 9.68 21.05
C ASP A 536 -7.85 9.64 19.50
N HIS A 537 -6.68 9.95 18.93
CA HIS A 537 -6.40 9.87 17.49
C HIS A 537 -6.07 8.45 17.02
N VAL A 538 -5.68 7.57 17.94
CA VAL A 538 -5.46 6.15 17.63
C VAL A 538 -6.78 5.42 17.60
N VAL A 539 -7.69 5.70 18.55
CA VAL A 539 -8.96 4.99 18.64
C VAL A 539 -10.03 5.43 17.63
N GLN A 540 -9.72 6.37 16.72
CA GLN A 540 -10.54 6.59 15.51
C GLN A 540 -10.26 5.59 14.39
N LEU A 541 -9.16 4.84 14.49
CA LEU A 541 -8.78 3.90 13.46
C LEU A 541 -9.85 2.79 13.31
N PRO A 542 -10.06 2.26 12.09
CA PRO A 542 -11.10 1.26 11.81
C PRO A 542 -11.06 0.00 12.68
N GLU A 543 -9.91 -0.33 13.26
CA GLU A 543 -9.69 -1.45 14.16
C GLU A 543 -10.52 -1.35 15.47
N THR A 544 -10.99 -0.15 15.83
CA THR A 544 -11.91 0.04 16.96
C THR A 544 -13.39 -0.05 16.57
N ILE A 545 -13.71 -0.22 15.28
CA ILE A 545 -15.07 -0.49 14.84
C ILE A 545 -15.47 -1.86 15.39
N PRO A 546 -16.54 -1.94 16.21
CA PRO A 546 -16.87 -3.14 16.95
C PRO A 546 -17.22 -4.29 16.00
N VAL A 547 -16.73 -5.49 16.32
CA VAL A 547 -16.99 -6.70 15.54
C VAL A 547 -17.62 -7.75 16.45
N PRO A 548 -18.82 -8.26 16.11
CA PRO A 548 -19.46 -9.28 16.92
C PRO A 548 -18.72 -10.60 16.71
N LYS A 549 -18.04 -11.08 17.77
CA LYS A 549 -17.20 -12.29 17.73
C LYS A 549 -17.90 -13.51 17.11
N ALA A 550 -19.21 -13.66 17.33
CA ALA A 550 -19.99 -14.76 16.79
C ALA A 550 -20.18 -14.72 15.26
N ARG A 551 -19.94 -13.57 14.62
CA ARG A 551 -20.08 -13.35 13.17
C ARG A 551 -18.75 -13.29 12.46
N ASP A 552 -17.64 -13.29 13.20
CA ASP A 552 -16.33 -13.21 12.62
C ASP A 552 -15.94 -14.53 11.94
N THR A 553 -15.80 -14.46 10.61
CA THR A 553 -15.38 -15.57 9.75
C THR A 553 -13.92 -15.41 9.31
N ARG A 554 -13.11 -14.68 10.08
CA ARG A 554 -11.70 -14.38 9.81
C ARG A 554 -11.55 -13.63 8.48
N GLY A 555 -10.65 -14.05 7.60
CA GLY A 555 -10.50 -13.45 6.27
C GLY A 555 -11.76 -13.50 5.38
N GLY A 556 -12.78 -14.28 5.75
CA GLY A 556 -14.10 -14.27 5.11
C GLY A 556 -15.01 -13.10 5.54
N TYR A 557 -14.69 -12.43 6.66
CA TYR A 557 -15.56 -11.41 7.26
C TYR A 557 -15.79 -10.22 6.33
N LYS A 558 -14.82 -9.88 5.48
CA LYS A 558 -14.95 -8.86 4.43
C LYS A 558 -16.18 -9.06 3.53
N SER A 559 -16.61 -10.29 3.30
CA SER A 559 -17.79 -10.58 2.46
C SER A 559 -19.12 -10.46 3.21
N ALA A 560 -19.09 -10.35 4.54
CA ALA A 560 -20.28 -10.36 5.40
C ALA A 560 -20.11 -9.46 6.63
N VAL A 561 -19.54 -8.26 6.45
CA VAL A 561 -19.30 -7.30 7.53
C VAL A 561 -20.63 -6.90 8.19
N VAL A 562 -20.65 -6.95 9.52
CA VAL A 562 -21.79 -6.48 10.32
C VAL A 562 -21.58 -5.01 10.67
N SER A 563 -22.44 -4.17 10.12
CA SER A 563 -22.30 -2.72 10.11
C SER A 563 -22.86 -2.08 11.39
N SER A 564 -22.17 -1.08 11.92
CA SER A 564 -22.58 -0.26 13.07
C SER A 564 -22.93 1.20 12.68
N GLY A 565 -22.59 1.60 11.45
CA GLY A 565 -22.86 2.93 10.90
C GLY A 565 -24.23 3.06 10.22
N PRO A 566 -24.50 4.24 9.62
CA PRO A 566 -25.78 4.56 8.96
C PRO A 566 -26.07 3.73 7.71
N TYR A 567 -25.05 3.10 7.13
CA TYR A 567 -25.20 2.20 5.99
C TYR A 567 -24.74 0.78 6.33
N ARG A 568 -25.21 -0.18 5.55
CA ARG A 568 -24.74 -1.56 5.55
C ARG A 568 -24.31 -1.95 4.15
N ILE A 569 -23.37 -2.89 4.07
CA ILE A 569 -23.01 -3.50 2.80
C ILE A 569 -24.23 -4.24 2.25
N GLU A 570 -24.65 -3.86 1.05
CA GLU A 570 -25.75 -4.50 0.35
C GLU A 570 -25.22 -5.56 -0.63
N SER A 571 -24.17 -5.22 -1.38
CA SER A 571 -23.52 -6.16 -2.30
C SER A 571 -22.08 -5.78 -2.57
N THR A 572 -21.27 -6.80 -2.86
CA THR A 572 -19.86 -6.66 -3.25
C THR A 572 -19.59 -7.48 -4.49
N ARG A 573 -18.73 -6.95 -5.37
CA ARG A 573 -18.05 -7.67 -6.46
C ARG A 573 -16.58 -7.23 -6.45
N GLN A 574 -15.77 -7.81 -7.35
CA GLN A 574 -14.34 -7.52 -7.40
C GLN A 574 -14.02 -6.03 -7.62
N ASP A 575 -14.87 -5.32 -8.36
CA ASP A 575 -14.72 -3.94 -8.80
C ASP A 575 -15.81 -3.02 -8.23
N TYR A 576 -16.60 -3.50 -7.28
CA TYR A 576 -17.85 -2.84 -6.90
C TYR A 576 -18.23 -3.08 -5.44
N VAL A 577 -18.69 -2.02 -4.79
CA VAL A 577 -19.38 -2.11 -3.49
C VAL A 577 -20.61 -1.23 -3.50
N ALA A 578 -21.75 -1.76 -3.07
CA ALA A 578 -22.93 -0.97 -2.81
C ALA A 578 -23.30 -0.99 -1.34
N LEU A 579 -23.67 0.18 -0.82
CA LEU A 579 -24.15 0.37 0.52
C LEU A 579 -25.60 0.86 0.48
N ALA A 580 -26.45 0.30 1.34
CA ALA A 580 -27.82 0.73 1.57
C ALA A 580 -28.00 1.14 3.03
N ARG A 581 -29.06 1.88 3.36
CA ARG A 581 -29.31 2.30 4.75
C ARG A 581 -29.32 1.11 5.72
N ASN A 582 -28.71 1.32 6.88
CA ASN A 582 -28.84 0.43 8.03
C ASN A 582 -30.16 0.76 8.77
N PRO A 583 -31.14 -0.15 8.80
CA PRO A 583 -32.45 0.12 9.41
C PRO A 583 -32.40 0.22 10.95
N HIS A 584 -31.31 -0.20 11.58
CA HIS A 584 -31.15 -0.20 13.04
C HIS A 584 -30.15 0.85 13.55
N TRP A 585 -29.56 1.64 12.65
CA TRP A 585 -28.81 2.83 13.05
C TRP A 585 -29.77 3.93 13.51
N ASP A 586 -29.43 4.56 14.63
CA ASP A 586 -30.21 5.66 15.21
C ASP A 586 -29.42 6.96 15.14
N ALA A 587 -29.96 7.92 14.37
CA ALA A 587 -29.40 9.26 14.20
C ALA A 587 -29.27 10.02 15.53
N ALA A 588 -30.14 9.77 16.51
CA ALA A 588 -30.07 10.41 17.82
C ALA A 588 -28.80 10.02 18.60
N THR A 589 -28.18 8.89 18.24
CA THR A 589 -26.94 8.40 18.85
C THR A 589 -25.68 8.77 18.07
N ASP A 590 -25.79 9.38 16.90
CA ASP A 590 -24.67 9.69 16.00
C ASP A 590 -24.66 11.19 15.66
N PRO A 591 -23.88 12.01 16.39
CA PRO A 591 -23.87 13.46 16.19
C PRO A 591 -23.07 13.88 14.95
N ASN A 592 -22.38 12.95 14.26
CA ASN A 592 -21.35 13.27 13.28
C ASN A 592 -21.79 12.98 11.84
N ARG A 593 -22.67 12.01 11.60
CA ARG A 593 -23.04 11.58 10.25
C ARG A 593 -24.40 12.12 9.83
N THR A 594 -24.45 12.75 8.66
CA THR A 594 -25.70 13.33 8.12
C THR A 594 -26.64 12.28 7.52
N ALA A 595 -26.07 11.20 6.96
CA ALA A 595 -26.77 10.10 6.30
C ALA A 595 -27.82 10.59 5.26
N LEU A 596 -27.47 11.58 4.42
CA LEU A 596 -28.42 12.14 3.45
C LEU A 596 -28.83 11.15 2.34
N PRO A 597 -27.90 10.47 1.62
CA PRO A 597 -28.25 9.58 0.51
C PRO A 597 -28.97 8.32 0.95
N ASP A 598 -29.75 7.70 0.07
CA ASP A 598 -30.32 6.37 0.33
C ASP A 598 -29.32 5.24 0.08
N ARG A 599 -28.38 5.51 -0.81
CA ARG A 599 -27.45 4.51 -1.33
C ARG A 599 -26.10 5.14 -1.68
N PHE A 600 -25.04 4.38 -1.47
CA PHE A 600 -23.73 4.64 -2.07
C PHE A 600 -23.38 3.53 -3.03
N VAL A 601 -22.79 3.88 -4.16
CA VAL A 601 -22.28 2.94 -5.16
C VAL A 601 -20.84 3.30 -5.47
N PHE A 602 -19.95 2.35 -5.20
CA PHE A 602 -18.53 2.48 -5.46
C PHE A 602 -18.13 1.56 -6.61
N THR A 603 -17.42 2.11 -7.59
CA THR A 603 -16.83 1.38 -8.71
C THR A 603 -15.32 1.62 -8.74
N TYR A 604 -14.53 0.56 -8.90
CA TYR A 604 -13.09 0.53 -8.66
C TYR A 604 -12.31 0.02 -9.86
N GLY A 605 -11.00 0.33 -9.90
CA GLY A 605 -10.10 -0.17 -10.95
C GLY A 605 -10.42 0.37 -12.35
N MET A 606 -11.02 1.55 -12.41
CA MET A 606 -11.38 2.21 -13.68
C MET A 606 -10.17 2.93 -14.30
N ASP A 607 -10.25 3.21 -15.61
CA ASP A 607 -9.28 4.09 -16.26
C ASP A 607 -9.40 5.53 -15.75
N ALA A 608 -8.27 6.22 -15.54
CA ALA A 608 -8.26 7.55 -14.94
C ALA A 608 -8.92 8.62 -15.83
N ALA A 609 -8.78 8.51 -17.16
CA ALA A 609 -9.44 9.42 -18.09
C ALA A 609 -10.96 9.16 -18.13
N GLN A 610 -11.37 7.89 -18.02
CA GLN A 610 -12.79 7.53 -17.87
C GLN A 610 -13.40 8.14 -16.60
N VAL A 611 -12.74 8.02 -15.45
CA VAL A 611 -13.20 8.64 -14.18
C VAL A 611 -13.33 10.15 -14.32
N THR A 612 -12.32 10.79 -14.93
CA THR A 612 -12.33 12.23 -15.19
C THR A 612 -13.54 12.64 -16.06
N GLY A 613 -13.82 11.90 -17.13
CA GLY A 613 -14.99 12.14 -17.98
C GLY A 613 -16.33 11.99 -17.25
N LEU A 614 -16.44 11.01 -16.34
CA LEU A 614 -17.64 10.84 -15.50
C LEU A 614 -17.85 12.01 -14.55
N LEU A 615 -16.79 12.54 -13.95
CA LEU A 615 -16.84 13.71 -13.06
C LEU A 615 -17.30 14.96 -13.82
N GLU A 616 -16.74 15.18 -15.01
CA GLU A 616 -17.10 16.30 -15.87
C GLU A 616 -18.57 16.27 -16.28
N ALA A 617 -19.04 15.10 -16.73
CA ALA A 617 -20.42 14.87 -17.14
C ALA A 617 -21.42 14.83 -15.97
N GLY A 618 -20.96 14.78 -14.72
CA GLY A 618 -21.84 14.63 -13.55
C GLY A 618 -22.44 13.23 -13.38
N ASN A 619 -21.85 12.22 -14.02
CA ASN A 619 -22.26 10.82 -13.90
C ASN A 619 -21.63 10.11 -12.69
N THR A 620 -20.69 10.77 -12.01
CA THR A 620 -20.15 10.36 -10.72
C THR A 620 -19.95 11.59 -9.84
N GLU A 621 -20.21 11.44 -8.55
CA GLU A 621 -20.11 12.54 -7.59
C GLU A 621 -18.67 12.76 -7.10
N MET A 622 -17.85 11.71 -7.14
CA MET A 622 -16.48 11.68 -6.63
C MET A 622 -15.63 10.66 -7.40
N GLY A 623 -14.36 10.97 -7.62
CA GLY A 623 -13.45 10.04 -8.31
C GLY A 623 -11.98 10.08 -7.91
N GLY A 624 -11.69 10.59 -6.71
CA GLY A 624 -10.33 10.65 -6.18
C GLY A 624 -9.40 11.56 -6.97
N PHE A 625 -8.11 11.29 -6.87
CA PHE A 625 -7.05 12.09 -7.48
C PHE A 625 -7.04 11.98 -9.01
N LEU A 626 -6.98 13.14 -9.67
CA LEU A 626 -6.84 13.21 -11.12
C LEU A 626 -5.41 12.92 -11.57
N PRO A 627 -5.20 12.38 -12.78
CA PRO A 627 -3.87 12.21 -13.33
C PRO A 627 -3.25 13.58 -13.70
N ASP A 628 -1.92 13.70 -13.56
CA ASP A 628 -1.19 14.97 -13.71
C ASP A 628 -1.36 15.59 -15.12
N ASP A 629 -1.58 14.77 -16.16
CA ASP A 629 -1.79 15.22 -17.54
C ASP A 629 -3.15 15.92 -17.76
N ALA A 630 -4.13 15.72 -16.87
CA ALA A 630 -5.41 16.40 -16.91
C ALA A 630 -5.35 17.84 -16.37
N TYR A 631 -4.32 18.20 -15.59
CA TYR A 631 -4.30 19.45 -14.81
C TYR A 631 -4.36 20.69 -15.70
N ALA A 632 -3.52 20.75 -16.74
CA ALA A 632 -3.42 21.93 -17.59
C ALA A 632 -4.77 22.28 -18.26
N ARG A 633 -5.49 21.26 -18.76
CA ARG A 633 -6.81 21.44 -19.36
C ARG A 633 -7.84 21.91 -18.35
N ILE A 634 -7.91 21.25 -17.19
CA ILE A 634 -8.90 21.57 -16.13
C ILE A 634 -8.67 22.98 -15.59
N LEU A 635 -7.41 23.38 -15.39
CA LEU A 635 -7.06 24.69 -14.84
C LEU A 635 -7.21 25.83 -15.86
N ALA A 636 -7.17 25.54 -17.16
CA ALA A 636 -7.39 26.51 -18.24
C ALA A 636 -8.88 26.77 -18.52
N ASP A 637 -9.76 25.80 -18.26
CA ASP A 637 -11.21 25.96 -18.38
C ASP A 637 -11.78 26.63 -17.11
N PRO A 638 -12.40 27.83 -17.20
CA PRO A 638 -12.92 28.53 -16.03
C PRO A 638 -14.00 27.76 -15.25
N VAL A 639 -14.83 26.97 -15.93
CA VAL A 639 -15.92 26.19 -15.32
C VAL A 639 -15.36 24.99 -14.58
N LEU A 640 -14.42 24.26 -15.20
CA LEU A 640 -13.76 23.12 -14.54
C LEU A 640 -12.84 23.58 -13.41
N ARG A 641 -12.06 24.65 -13.62
CA ARG A 641 -11.23 25.29 -12.59
C ARG A 641 -12.07 25.67 -11.37
N ALA A 642 -13.25 26.26 -11.58
CA ALA A 642 -14.13 26.64 -10.47
C ALA A 642 -14.68 25.46 -9.66
N ARG A 643 -14.59 24.23 -10.19
CA ARG A 643 -14.98 22.96 -9.54
C ARG A 643 -13.79 22.15 -9.03
N ALA A 644 -12.57 22.65 -9.19
CA ALA A 644 -11.37 21.92 -8.81
C ALA A 644 -10.86 22.35 -7.43
N ASP A 645 -10.21 21.42 -6.73
CA ASP A 645 -9.64 21.60 -5.40
C ASP A 645 -8.31 20.85 -5.32
N ALA A 646 -7.37 21.31 -4.50
CA ALA A 646 -6.00 20.84 -4.54
C ALA A 646 -5.38 20.69 -3.14
N PRO A 647 -5.74 19.66 -2.36
CA PRO A 647 -5.14 19.43 -1.04
C PRO A 647 -3.67 19.03 -1.13
N VAL A 648 -2.91 19.30 -0.08
CA VAL A 648 -1.55 18.76 0.07
C VAL A 648 -1.65 17.27 0.38
N VAL A 649 -0.96 16.45 -0.42
CA VAL A 649 -0.95 14.98 -0.26
C VAL A 649 0.41 14.43 0.15
N ALA A 650 1.48 15.21 -0.01
CA ALA A 650 2.82 14.83 0.38
C ALA A 650 3.73 16.05 0.53
N VAL A 651 4.75 15.93 1.36
CA VAL A 651 5.87 16.87 1.41
C VAL A 651 7.08 16.22 0.78
N ARG A 652 7.62 16.87 -0.25
CA ARG A 652 8.93 16.53 -0.82
C ARG A 652 10.01 17.25 -0.02
N THR A 653 11.10 16.54 0.24
CA THR A 653 12.24 17.05 0.99
C THR A 653 13.54 16.78 0.26
N LEU A 654 14.53 17.64 0.49
CA LEU A 654 15.93 17.44 0.17
C LEU A 654 16.65 17.07 1.46
N ALA A 655 17.10 15.82 1.55
CA ALA A 655 17.98 15.39 2.63
C ALA A 655 19.43 15.70 2.27
N ILE A 656 20.16 16.35 3.18
CA ILE A 656 21.56 16.75 3.04
C ILE A 656 22.38 15.88 3.98
N ASN A 657 23.25 15.03 3.42
CA ASN A 657 23.93 13.96 4.16
C ASN A 657 25.20 14.47 4.87
N PRO A 658 25.21 14.61 6.21
CA PRO A 658 26.38 15.09 6.94
C PRO A 658 27.51 14.07 7.03
N GLN A 659 27.34 12.85 6.52
CA GLN A 659 28.40 11.83 6.51
C GLN A 659 29.24 11.86 5.22
N VAL A 660 28.93 12.76 4.26
CA VAL A 660 29.62 12.88 2.98
C VAL A 660 30.33 14.24 2.90
N PRO A 661 31.67 14.29 2.91
CA PRO A 661 32.39 15.56 2.80
C PRO A 661 32.14 16.29 1.47
N PRO A 662 32.11 17.64 1.45
CA PRO A 662 32.33 18.55 2.58
C PRO A 662 31.05 18.87 3.40
N LEU A 663 29.95 18.14 3.17
CA LEU A 663 28.67 18.36 3.87
C LEU A 663 28.72 17.91 5.34
N ASP A 664 29.82 17.31 5.80
CA ASP A 664 30.13 17.10 7.21
C ASP A 664 30.21 18.43 7.98
N LYS A 665 30.61 19.52 7.31
CA LYS A 665 30.65 20.85 7.90
C LYS A 665 29.31 21.58 7.79
N LEU A 666 28.86 22.12 8.92
CA LEU A 666 27.59 22.86 9.03
C LEU A 666 27.47 24.01 8.01
N GLU A 667 28.53 24.82 7.86
CA GLU A 667 28.48 25.97 6.96
C GLU A 667 28.38 25.57 5.48
N CYS A 668 28.90 24.40 5.08
CA CYS A 668 28.72 23.91 3.71
C CYS A 668 27.27 23.48 3.47
N ARG A 669 26.60 22.90 4.48
CA ARG A 669 25.16 22.59 4.40
C ARG A 669 24.31 23.86 4.39
N ARG A 670 24.62 24.86 5.21
CA ARG A 670 23.94 26.17 5.21
C ARG A 670 24.07 26.88 3.87
N ALA A 671 25.22 26.74 3.19
CA ALA A 671 25.37 27.26 1.83
C ALA A 671 24.39 26.60 0.85
N VAL A 672 24.22 25.28 0.93
CA VAL A 672 23.20 24.56 0.14
C VAL A 672 21.81 25.10 0.44
N VAL A 673 21.39 25.14 1.71
CA VAL A 673 20.06 25.62 2.12
C VAL A 673 19.77 27.02 1.59
N ARG A 674 20.68 27.97 1.79
CA ARG A 674 20.51 29.37 1.38
C ARG A 674 20.47 29.53 -0.14
N ALA A 675 21.23 28.74 -0.88
CA ALA A 675 21.29 28.87 -2.34
C ALA A 675 20.03 28.33 -3.05
N LEU A 676 19.18 27.54 -2.39
CA LEU A 676 17.98 26.95 -3.01
C LEU A 676 16.94 28.00 -3.38
N GLU A 677 16.53 28.00 -4.64
CA GLU A 677 15.41 28.82 -5.15
C GLU A 677 14.13 27.98 -5.10
N LEU A 678 13.46 27.97 -3.95
CA LEU A 678 12.35 27.05 -3.70
C LEU A 678 11.16 27.25 -4.65
N GLU A 679 10.91 28.47 -5.15
CA GLU A 679 9.86 28.71 -6.13
C GLU A 679 10.15 28.01 -7.47
N ALA A 680 11.41 28.04 -7.92
CA ALA A 680 11.85 27.35 -9.12
C ALA A 680 11.76 25.83 -8.94
N VAL A 681 12.21 25.31 -7.79
CA VAL A 681 12.11 23.88 -7.45
C VAL A 681 10.66 23.40 -7.40
N SER A 682 9.79 24.15 -6.72
CA SER A 682 8.37 23.82 -6.59
C SER A 682 7.67 23.81 -7.95
N THR A 683 7.91 24.82 -8.78
CA THR A 683 7.36 24.91 -10.15
C THR A 683 7.82 23.76 -11.03
N ALA A 684 9.11 23.43 -11.00
CA ALA A 684 9.66 22.33 -11.77
C ALA A 684 9.13 20.95 -11.34
N SER A 685 8.71 20.83 -10.08
CA SER A 685 8.22 19.57 -9.52
C SER A 685 6.86 19.09 -10.05
N ARG A 686 6.25 19.86 -10.98
CA ARG A 686 4.88 19.70 -11.51
C ARG A 686 3.79 19.76 -10.43
N ALA A 687 4.12 20.27 -9.25
CA ALA A 687 3.13 20.61 -8.23
C ALA A 687 2.44 21.93 -8.59
N LEU A 688 1.23 22.13 -8.05
CA LEU A 688 0.51 23.39 -8.18
C LEU A 688 1.31 24.51 -7.47
N PRO A 689 1.69 25.59 -8.17
CA PRO A 689 2.75 26.53 -7.74
C PRO A 689 2.26 27.57 -6.72
N GLU A 690 1.45 27.18 -5.74
CA GLU A 690 0.72 28.16 -4.92
C GLU A 690 1.46 28.60 -3.66
N GLN A 691 2.38 27.77 -3.14
CA GLN A 691 3.11 28.08 -1.91
C GLN A 691 4.54 27.53 -1.93
N VAL A 692 5.48 28.35 -1.48
CA VAL A 692 6.86 27.96 -1.21
C VAL A 692 6.95 27.34 0.19
N PRO A 693 7.48 26.12 0.34
CA PRO A 693 7.52 25.47 1.64
C PRO A 693 8.62 26.06 2.53
N THR A 694 8.23 26.68 3.64
CA THR A 694 9.17 27.24 4.63
C THR A 694 9.23 26.44 5.93
N SER A 695 8.52 25.31 5.98
CA SER A 695 8.39 24.41 7.13
C SER A 695 8.29 22.96 6.64
N LEU A 696 8.93 22.04 7.35
CA LEU A 696 8.79 20.60 7.16
C LEU A 696 7.34 20.16 7.42
N VAL A 697 6.68 20.73 8.44
CA VAL A 697 5.27 20.45 8.73
C VAL A 697 4.38 21.31 7.82
N PRO A 698 3.62 20.72 6.87
CA PRO A 698 2.81 21.49 5.94
C PRO A 698 1.70 22.26 6.67
N PRO A 699 1.26 23.42 6.14
CA PRO A 699 0.36 24.36 6.83
C PRO A 699 -1.07 23.82 7.03
N ASP A 700 -1.42 22.75 6.31
CA ASP A 700 -2.72 22.11 6.43
C ASP A 700 -2.78 21.18 7.68
N LEU A 701 -1.64 20.89 8.32
CA LEU A 701 -1.59 20.18 9.60
C LEU A 701 -1.76 21.16 10.78
N PRO A 702 -2.49 20.77 11.85
CA PRO A 702 -2.67 21.63 13.01
C PRO A 702 -1.38 21.71 13.83
N GLY A 703 -1.03 22.91 14.31
CA GLY A 703 0.09 23.10 15.23
C GLY A 703 0.81 24.45 15.07
N GLU A 704 1.92 24.58 15.78
CA GLU A 704 2.89 25.65 15.55
C GLU A 704 3.88 25.17 14.48
N HIS A 705 4.11 25.99 13.46
CA HIS A 705 5.01 25.67 12.34
C HIS A 705 6.25 26.55 12.42
N TYR A 706 7.43 25.94 12.51
CA TYR A 706 8.66 26.70 12.48
C TYR A 706 8.97 27.11 11.04
N ARG A 707 9.15 28.42 10.82
CA ARG A 707 9.57 28.96 9.53
C ARG A 707 11.09 29.13 9.52
N ASP A 708 11.77 28.33 8.71
CA ASP A 708 13.22 28.41 8.58
C ASP A 708 13.63 29.73 7.90
N PRO A 709 14.32 30.65 8.61
CA PRO A 709 14.75 31.93 8.04
C PRO A 709 15.87 31.80 7.00
N GLY A 710 16.49 30.62 6.87
CA GLY A 710 17.46 30.31 5.83
C GLY A 710 16.84 29.99 4.47
N LEU A 711 15.52 29.74 4.41
CA LEU A 711 14.79 29.44 3.19
C LEU A 711 14.17 30.69 2.57
N SER A 712 14.30 30.82 1.25
CA SER A 712 13.79 31.96 0.47
C SER A 712 13.15 31.47 -0.84
N PRO A 713 12.03 32.04 -1.30
CA PRO A 713 11.46 31.75 -2.62
C PRO A 713 12.48 31.84 -3.76
N GLY A 714 13.30 32.90 -3.75
CA GLY A 714 14.32 33.17 -4.77
C GLY A 714 15.76 32.84 -4.34
N GLY A 715 15.95 32.15 -3.22
CA GLY A 715 17.27 31.91 -2.63
C GLY A 715 17.91 33.15 -2.01
N ASP A 716 19.02 32.94 -1.32
CA ASP A 716 19.92 33.92 -0.70
C ASP A 716 21.36 33.61 -1.13
N GLN A 717 21.70 34.03 -2.35
CA GLN A 717 23.01 33.73 -2.97
C GLN A 717 24.16 34.45 -2.25
N ALA A 718 23.89 35.62 -1.67
CA ALA A 718 24.88 36.36 -0.89
C ALA A 718 25.23 35.61 0.40
N GLY A 719 24.22 35.26 1.21
CA GLY A 719 24.43 34.48 2.43
C GLY A 719 24.97 33.08 2.16
N ALA A 720 24.64 32.48 1.01
CA ALA A 720 25.24 31.21 0.58
C ALA A 720 26.76 31.35 0.30
N ARG A 721 27.22 32.40 -0.39
CA ARG A 721 28.66 32.67 -0.62
C ARG A 721 29.42 32.97 0.68
N GLU A 722 28.79 33.67 1.62
CA GLU A 722 29.37 33.88 2.95
C GLU A 722 29.52 32.56 3.71
N ALA A 723 28.50 31.69 3.66
CA ALA A 723 28.57 30.37 4.27
C ALA A 723 29.63 29.48 3.60
N LEU A 724 29.79 29.54 2.28
CA LEU A 724 30.87 28.88 1.54
C LEU A 724 32.26 29.34 2.00
N THR A 725 32.42 30.64 2.25
CA THR A 725 33.66 31.19 2.80
C THR A 725 33.96 30.60 4.20
N ARG A 726 32.96 30.56 5.10
CA ARG A 726 33.11 29.97 6.44
C ARG A 726 33.28 28.44 6.42
N CYS A 727 32.73 27.77 5.41
CA CYS A 727 32.93 26.36 5.08
C CYS A 727 34.38 26.04 4.67
N GLY A 728 35.17 27.05 4.26
CA GLY A 728 36.50 26.89 3.68
C GLY A 728 36.46 26.41 2.23
N ARG A 729 35.40 26.79 1.50
CA ARG A 729 35.14 26.47 0.08
C ARG A 729 34.58 27.71 -0.64
N PRO A 730 35.29 28.85 -0.66
CA PRO A 730 34.77 30.12 -1.21
C PRO A 730 34.36 30.02 -2.69
N ASP A 731 35.01 29.16 -3.47
CA ASP A 731 34.71 28.90 -4.88
C ASP A 731 33.66 27.78 -5.09
N GLY A 732 33.13 27.21 -4.00
CA GLY A 732 32.19 26.10 -4.03
C GLY A 732 32.82 24.71 -3.95
N PHE A 733 32.04 23.68 -4.26
CA PHE A 733 32.42 22.27 -4.19
C PHE A 733 31.50 21.40 -5.05
N SER A 734 31.92 20.19 -5.38
CA SER A 734 31.08 19.23 -6.11
C SER A 734 30.37 18.24 -5.16
N THR A 735 29.14 17.86 -5.49
CA THR A 735 28.38 16.83 -4.77
C THR A 735 27.49 16.01 -5.71
N ARG A 736 26.95 14.90 -5.22
CA ARG A 736 26.02 14.03 -5.96
C ARG A 736 24.62 14.15 -5.38
N TYR A 737 23.64 14.17 -6.27
CA TYR A 737 22.23 14.22 -5.94
C TYR A 737 21.47 13.08 -6.61
N ILE A 738 20.88 12.18 -5.82
CA ILE A 738 20.01 11.12 -6.33
C ILE A 738 18.51 11.44 -6.16
N TYR A 739 17.73 11.21 -7.21
CA TYR A 739 16.27 11.36 -7.22
C TYR A 739 15.55 10.11 -7.76
N ARG A 740 14.22 10.04 -7.61
CA ARG A 740 13.41 8.91 -8.10
C ARG A 740 12.91 9.18 -9.50
N GLU A 741 12.76 8.15 -10.32
CA GLU A 741 12.12 8.24 -11.63
C GLU A 741 10.60 8.42 -11.50
N LEU A 742 10.18 9.58 -11.01
CA LEU A 742 8.79 10.02 -10.88
C LEU A 742 8.55 11.30 -11.68
N PRO A 743 7.32 11.53 -12.18
CA PRO A 743 6.96 12.80 -12.81
C PRO A 743 7.34 14.01 -11.95
N GLY A 744 8.05 14.96 -12.56
CA GLY A 744 8.49 16.20 -11.94
C GLY A 744 9.75 16.10 -11.06
N GLU A 745 10.21 14.90 -10.68
CA GLU A 745 11.41 14.81 -9.82
C GLU A 745 12.71 15.10 -10.55
N LYS A 746 12.80 14.75 -11.83
CA LYS A 746 13.95 15.09 -12.67
C LYS A 746 14.08 16.61 -12.81
N GLU A 747 12.98 17.27 -13.15
CA GLU A 747 12.92 18.71 -13.34
C GLU A 747 13.18 19.46 -12.02
N ALA A 748 12.60 19.00 -10.91
CA ALA A 748 12.92 19.53 -9.58
C ALA A 748 14.41 19.35 -9.23
N ALA A 749 15.00 18.20 -9.56
CA ALA A 749 16.41 17.95 -9.30
C ALA A 749 17.35 18.83 -10.14
N GLN A 750 16.96 19.10 -11.40
CA GLN A 750 17.63 20.07 -12.26
C GLN A 750 17.53 21.48 -11.67
N ALA A 751 16.36 21.92 -11.19
CA ALA A 751 16.19 23.22 -10.55
C ALA A 751 17.05 23.37 -9.28
N VAL A 752 17.18 22.31 -8.47
CA VAL A 752 18.12 22.28 -7.33
C VAL A 752 19.57 22.46 -7.81
N ARG A 753 20.02 21.67 -8.79
CA ARG A 753 21.38 21.81 -9.35
C ARG A 753 21.62 23.23 -9.86
N ASP A 754 20.67 23.78 -10.62
CA ASP A 754 20.81 25.08 -11.25
C ASP A 754 20.83 26.22 -10.21
N SER A 755 20.06 26.08 -9.12
CA SER A 755 20.12 26.99 -7.95
C SER A 755 21.52 27.00 -7.32
N LEU A 756 22.06 25.81 -7.06
CA LEU A 756 23.35 25.60 -6.39
C LEU A 756 24.54 26.03 -7.26
N ALA A 757 24.44 25.86 -8.58
CA ALA A 757 25.47 26.28 -9.53
C ALA A 757 25.72 27.81 -9.49
N LYS A 758 24.72 28.62 -9.14
CA LYS A 758 24.85 30.09 -9.04
C LYS A 758 25.87 30.53 -7.98
N VAL A 759 26.22 29.67 -7.03
CA VAL A 759 27.21 29.94 -5.98
C VAL A 759 28.45 29.06 -6.07
N GLY A 760 28.63 28.32 -7.18
CA GLY A 760 29.80 27.46 -7.42
C GLY A 760 29.67 26.03 -6.88
N ILE A 761 28.49 25.62 -6.41
CA ILE A 761 28.26 24.24 -5.99
C ILE A 761 27.85 23.41 -7.21
N GLU A 762 28.71 22.51 -7.64
CA GLU A 762 28.47 21.63 -8.79
C GLU A 762 27.73 20.37 -8.34
N VAL A 763 26.63 20.03 -9.02
CA VAL A 763 25.82 18.85 -8.66
C VAL A 763 25.73 17.87 -9.81
N THR A 764 26.22 16.65 -9.59
CA THR A 764 25.99 15.50 -10.47
C THR A 764 24.67 14.84 -10.13
N LEU A 765 23.78 14.71 -11.11
CA LEU A 765 22.47 14.10 -10.92
C LEU A 765 22.53 12.59 -11.22
N ASP A 766 22.09 11.80 -10.25
CA ASP A 766 21.86 10.35 -10.35
C ASP A 766 20.35 10.08 -10.23
N HIS A 767 19.89 8.93 -10.73
CA HIS A 767 18.49 8.53 -10.61
C HIS A 767 18.36 7.02 -10.44
N ALA A 768 17.22 6.60 -9.88
CA ALA A 768 16.84 5.20 -9.84
C ALA A 768 15.31 5.02 -9.98
N PRO A 769 14.86 3.90 -10.54
CA PRO A 769 13.46 3.48 -10.49
C PRO A 769 12.95 3.44 -9.05
N VAL A 770 11.69 3.81 -8.84
CA VAL A 770 11.08 3.96 -7.50
C VAL A 770 11.21 2.68 -6.68
N GLU A 771 11.03 1.53 -7.32
CA GLU A 771 11.01 0.19 -6.73
C GLU A 771 12.36 -0.16 -6.09
N ARG A 772 13.45 0.28 -6.70
CA ARG A 772 14.82 0.05 -6.23
C ARG A 772 15.35 1.22 -5.40
N PHE A 773 14.84 2.42 -5.63
CA PHE A 773 15.34 3.64 -4.97
C PHE A 773 15.38 3.48 -3.46
N HIS A 774 14.29 3.00 -2.85
CA HIS A 774 14.19 2.85 -1.39
C HIS A 774 15.05 1.71 -0.83
N LYS A 775 15.27 0.65 -1.61
CA LYS A 775 15.89 -0.59 -1.13
C LYS A 775 17.39 -0.68 -1.39
N GLU A 776 17.86 -0.03 -2.45
CA GLU A 776 19.21 -0.24 -2.97
C GLU A 776 20.00 1.06 -3.11
N PHE A 777 19.30 2.18 -3.36
CA PHE A 777 19.92 3.46 -3.69
C PHE A 777 19.63 4.52 -2.62
N GLY A 778 18.72 5.46 -2.92
CA GLY A 778 18.42 6.62 -2.11
C GLY A 778 17.65 6.37 -0.82
N GLY A 779 17.42 5.12 -0.42
CA GLY A 779 16.73 4.78 0.83
C GLY A 779 17.59 4.14 1.91
N VAL A 780 18.85 3.80 1.64
CA VAL A 780 19.73 3.09 2.59
C VAL A 780 20.90 4.01 3.01
N PRO A 781 20.95 4.47 4.28
CA PRO A 781 21.99 5.40 4.75
C PRO A 781 23.43 4.96 4.46
N ALA A 782 23.77 3.69 4.70
CA ALA A 782 25.10 3.15 4.42
C ALA A 782 25.47 3.21 2.93
N SER A 783 24.50 2.97 2.03
CA SER A 783 24.69 3.03 0.57
C SER A 783 25.00 4.46 0.13
N LEU A 784 24.25 5.44 0.67
CA LEU A 784 24.47 6.86 0.40
C LEU A 784 25.88 7.31 0.78
N LYS A 785 26.32 6.95 2.00
CA LYS A 785 27.66 7.25 2.48
C LYS A 785 28.74 6.58 1.62
N LYS A 786 28.60 5.27 1.34
CA LYS A 786 29.55 4.50 0.53
C LYS A 786 29.73 5.07 -0.87
N ASN A 787 28.65 5.56 -1.47
CA ASN A 787 28.63 6.06 -2.84
C ASN A 787 28.90 7.58 -2.94
N GLY A 788 29.16 8.25 -1.82
CA GLY A 788 29.41 9.70 -1.78
C GLY A 788 28.20 10.53 -2.23
N VAL A 789 26.99 10.06 -1.93
CA VAL A 789 25.74 10.77 -2.27
C VAL A 789 25.43 11.78 -1.17
N GLY A 790 25.62 13.06 -1.50
CA GLY A 790 25.47 14.17 -0.57
C GLY A 790 24.05 14.70 -0.45
N LEU A 791 23.26 14.63 -1.53
CA LEU A 791 21.89 15.14 -1.62
C LEU A 791 20.93 14.02 -2.03
N VAL A 792 19.74 13.97 -1.44
CA VAL A 792 18.76 12.91 -1.71
C VAL A 792 17.34 13.45 -1.75
N ALA A 793 16.57 13.08 -2.76
CA ALA A 793 15.16 13.44 -2.87
C ALA A 793 14.34 12.47 -2.02
N LYS A 794 13.51 13.01 -1.12
CA LYS A 794 12.55 12.24 -0.34
C LYS A 794 11.17 12.83 -0.45
N ALA A 795 10.18 12.03 -0.12
CA ALA A 795 8.77 12.41 -0.10
C ALA A 795 8.09 11.58 0.99
N TRP A 796 7.29 12.23 1.81
CA TRP A 796 6.54 11.58 2.88
C TRP A 796 5.17 12.25 3.05
N ALA A 797 4.21 11.50 3.57
CA ALA A 797 2.87 11.97 3.87
C ALA A 797 2.49 11.55 5.30
N PRO A 798 1.69 12.36 6.02
CA PRO A 798 1.13 11.96 7.30
C PRO A 798 0.20 10.75 7.16
N ASP A 799 0.19 9.84 8.14
CA ASP A 799 -0.79 8.73 8.21
C ASP A 799 -2.20 9.23 8.61
N TRP A 800 -2.25 10.35 9.34
CA TRP A 800 -3.43 11.21 9.60
C TRP A 800 -2.93 12.60 10.01
N PRO A 801 -3.77 13.65 10.09
CA PRO A 801 -3.32 15.03 10.15
C PRO A 801 -2.94 15.43 11.57
N ASP A 802 -1.92 14.77 12.08
CA ASP A 802 -1.26 15.03 13.35
C ASP A 802 0.25 14.96 13.12
N THR A 803 0.95 16.00 13.59
CA THR A 803 2.40 16.11 13.54
C THR A 803 3.10 14.87 14.13
N TYR A 804 2.48 14.18 15.09
CA TYR A 804 2.93 12.91 15.68
C TYR A 804 3.17 11.80 14.64
N THR A 805 2.36 11.68 13.59
CA THR A 805 2.54 10.63 12.56
C THR A 805 3.42 11.04 11.40
N TYR A 806 3.82 12.30 11.37
CA TYR A 806 4.54 12.87 10.25
C TYR A 806 5.98 13.20 10.61
N LEU A 807 6.17 14.07 11.61
CA LEU A 807 7.47 14.63 11.92
C LEU A 807 8.44 13.56 12.45
N PRO A 808 8.06 12.69 13.41
CA PRO A 808 8.97 11.65 13.91
C PRO A 808 9.51 10.72 12.82
N ALA A 809 8.71 10.32 11.83
CA ALA A 809 9.19 9.46 10.74
C ALA A 809 10.34 10.10 9.93
N LEU A 810 10.38 11.44 9.87
CA LEU A 810 11.41 12.20 9.17
C LEU A 810 12.64 12.51 10.03
N VAL A 811 12.47 12.67 11.35
CA VAL A 811 13.49 13.31 12.20
C VAL A 811 13.90 12.53 13.45
N ASP A 812 13.15 11.51 13.86
CA ASP A 812 13.50 10.65 14.99
C ASP A 812 14.71 9.79 14.59
N SER A 813 15.81 9.94 15.31
CA SER A 813 17.06 9.26 14.95
C SER A 813 16.99 7.75 15.21
N ARG A 814 16.02 7.31 16.02
CA ARG A 814 15.82 5.91 16.39
C ARG A 814 15.10 5.11 15.30
N GLU A 815 14.43 5.80 14.37
CA GLU A 815 13.79 5.22 13.19
C GLU A 815 14.79 5.01 12.03
N LEU A 816 16.01 5.56 12.15
CA LEU A 816 17.06 5.43 11.16
C LEU A 816 17.81 4.10 11.37
N VAL A 817 17.79 3.24 10.35
CA VAL A 817 18.56 1.99 10.31
C VAL A 817 19.64 2.10 9.25
N GLU A 818 20.90 1.91 9.64
CA GLU A 818 22.06 2.22 8.78
C GLU A 818 22.09 1.38 7.49
N ASP A 819 21.83 0.07 7.62
CA ASP A 819 21.95 -0.92 6.55
C ASP A 819 20.59 -1.36 5.97
N ALA A 820 19.52 -0.63 6.27
CA ALA A 820 18.17 -0.96 5.81
C ALA A 820 17.43 0.29 5.28
N PRO A 821 16.36 0.07 4.48
CA PRO A 821 15.52 1.17 4.00
C PRO A 821 14.94 1.98 5.16
N SER A 822 15.17 3.29 5.14
CA SER A 822 14.71 4.22 6.18
C SER A 822 14.01 5.44 5.57
N VAL A 823 13.05 6.00 6.31
CA VAL A 823 12.39 7.28 5.96
C VAL A 823 13.33 8.44 6.30
N ASN A 824 13.74 8.55 7.58
CA ASN A 824 14.85 9.41 8.01
C ASN A 824 16.19 8.86 7.46
N LEU A 825 16.97 9.73 6.81
CA LEU A 825 18.28 9.36 6.25
C LEU A 825 19.46 10.12 6.86
N THR A 826 19.21 11.31 7.40
CA THR A 826 20.26 12.30 7.70
C THR A 826 20.17 12.85 9.10
N VAL A 827 19.01 12.80 9.75
CA VAL A 827 18.80 13.40 11.08
C VAL A 827 19.27 12.43 12.16
N ARG A 828 20.31 12.84 12.90
CA ARG A 828 20.95 12.06 13.97
C ARG A 828 21.13 12.91 15.24
N LEU A 829 20.03 13.47 15.73
CA LEU A 829 20.05 14.52 16.76
C LEU A 829 19.36 14.03 18.04
N PRO A 830 20.11 13.58 19.08
CA PRO A 830 19.51 13.15 20.34
C PRO A 830 18.63 14.21 21.02
N ALA A 831 18.98 15.50 20.84
CA ALA A 831 18.17 16.61 21.33
C ALA A 831 16.78 16.69 20.67
N VAL A 832 16.66 16.25 19.41
CA VAL A 832 15.37 16.12 18.73
C VAL A 832 14.61 14.96 19.34
N ASP A 833 15.22 13.79 19.52
CA ASP A 833 14.58 12.61 20.12
C ASP A 833 13.95 12.92 21.50
N GLU A 834 14.66 13.69 22.34
CA GLU A 834 14.14 14.14 23.64
C GLU A 834 12.93 15.08 23.52
N LEU A 835 12.92 15.97 22.52
CA LEU A 835 11.77 16.85 22.25
C LEU A 835 10.58 16.05 21.75
N LEU A 836 10.79 15.05 20.89
CA LEU A 836 9.74 14.16 20.43
C LEU A 836 9.14 13.38 21.61
N ASP A 837 9.96 12.82 22.50
CA ASP A 837 9.47 12.07 23.67
C ASP A 837 8.67 12.96 24.63
N LYS A 838 9.11 14.21 24.86
CA LYS A 838 8.35 15.20 25.64
C LYS A 838 7.02 15.53 24.96
N ALA A 839 7.02 15.76 23.65
CA ALA A 839 5.82 16.09 22.88
C ALA A 839 4.79 14.95 22.92
N ARG A 840 5.24 13.68 22.84
CA ARG A 840 4.38 12.49 22.93
C ARG A 840 3.65 12.37 24.27
N ALA A 841 4.31 12.78 25.36
CA ALA A 841 3.77 12.68 26.71
C ALA A 841 2.98 13.92 27.16
N GLU A 842 3.12 15.07 26.49
CA GLU A 842 2.54 16.35 26.89
C GLU A 842 1.02 16.40 26.58
N PRO A 843 0.13 16.42 27.60
CA PRO A 843 -1.31 16.49 27.37
C PRO A 843 -1.79 17.85 26.84
N ASP A 844 -1.14 18.97 27.19
CA ASP A 844 -1.56 20.29 26.75
C ASP A 844 -1.27 20.48 25.25
N PRO A 845 -2.30 20.67 24.39
CA PRO A 845 -2.09 20.75 22.95
C PRO A 845 -1.19 21.90 22.51
N LYS A 846 -1.19 23.02 23.23
CA LYS A 846 -0.38 24.20 22.89
C LYS A 846 1.09 23.98 23.25
N ALA A 847 1.36 23.49 24.45
CA ALA A 847 2.70 23.12 24.87
C ALA A 847 3.28 22.01 23.98
N ARG A 848 2.47 21.01 23.62
CA ARG A 848 2.83 19.95 22.68
C ARG A 848 3.18 20.50 21.29
N ALA A 849 2.36 21.41 20.75
CA ALA A 849 2.65 22.07 19.47
C ALA A 849 3.99 22.84 19.50
N GLY A 850 4.27 23.57 20.59
CA GLY A 850 5.55 24.26 20.76
C GLY A 850 6.76 23.30 20.85
N LEU A 851 6.59 22.10 21.40
CA LEU A 851 7.65 21.07 21.40
C LEU A 851 7.93 20.54 19.99
N TRP A 852 6.88 20.31 19.18
CA TRP A 852 7.05 19.92 17.77
C TRP A 852 7.78 21.00 16.96
N ALA A 853 7.38 22.27 17.11
CA ALA A 853 8.03 23.39 16.44
C ALA A 853 9.52 23.53 16.82
N ARG A 854 9.86 23.30 18.09
CA ARG A 854 11.26 23.28 18.55
C ARG A 854 12.07 22.11 17.97
N ALA A 855 11.45 20.94 17.80
CA ALA A 855 12.09 19.80 17.16
C ALA A 855 12.41 20.12 15.69
N GLU A 856 11.45 20.69 14.97
CA GLU A 856 11.63 21.17 13.60
C GLU A 856 12.73 22.25 13.51
N GLN A 857 12.70 23.25 14.39
CA GLN A 857 13.74 24.28 14.48
C GLN A 857 15.13 23.66 14.63
N ARG A 858 15.29 22.69 15.54
CA ARG A 858 16.60 22.07 15.80
C ARG A 858 17.14 21.32 14.58
N VAL A 859 16.26 20.72 13.78
CA VAL A 859 16.63 20.06 12.51
C VAL A 859 17.07 21.09 11.47
N ALA A 860 16.33 22.19 11.35
CA ALA A 860 16.65 23.29 10.43
C ALA A 860 18.00 23.95 10.77
N GLU A 861 18.30 24.17 12.05
CA GLU A 861 19.58 24.73 12.53
C GLU A 861 20.80 23.91 12.09
N GLU A 862 20.64 22.59 11.94
CA GLU A 862 21.66 21.65 11.47
C GLU A 862 21.75 21.54 9.95
N ALA A 863 20.79 22.12 9.22
CA ALA A 863 20.74 22.14 7.75
C ALA A 863 20.84 20.74 7.11
N VAL A 864 20.19 19.73 7.70
CA VAL A 864 20.26 18.33 7.24
C VAL A 864 19.02 17.86 6.48
N LEU A 865 17.93 18.62 6.53
CA LEU A 865 16.67 18.30 5.87
C LEU A 865 15.91 19.59 5.52
N VAL A 866 15.51 19.74 4.27
CA VAL A 866 14.82 20.93 3.75
C VAL A 866 13.53 20.52 3.05
N PRO A 867 12.38 21.16 3.30
CA PRO A 867 11.20 20.95 2.50
C PRO A 867 11.35 21.64 1.14
N THR A 868 11.11 20.93 0.04
CA THR A 868 11.24 21.45 -1.33
C THR A 868 9.90 21.66 -2.02
N THR A 869 8.87 20.89 -1.66
CA THR A 869 7.53 21.09 -2.21
C THR A 869 6.46 20.55 -1.26
N TRP A 870 5.39 21.29 -1.04
CA TRP A 870 4.12 20.72 -0.55
C TRP A 870 3.30 20.29 -1.76
N ARG A 871 3.39 19.00 -2.13
CA ARG A 871 2.76 18.47 -3.34
C ARG A 871 1.25 18.51 -3.15
N ARG A 872 0.58 19.28 -4.02
CA ARG A 872 -0.87 19.29 -4.16
C ARG A 872 -1.29 18.43 -5.34
N THR A 873 -2.39 17.72 -5.19
CA THR A 873 -2.96 16.84 -6.22
C THR A 873 -4.39 17.28 -6.52
N LEU A 874 -4.76 17.35 -7.79
CA LEU A 874 -6.04 17.93 -8.19
C LEU A 874 -7.20 16.94 -7.97
N LEU A 875 -8.26 17.43 -7.36
CA LEU A 875 -9.58 16.82 -7.25
C LEU A 875 -10.55 17.62 -8.10
N LEU A 876 -11.56 16.95 -8.66
CA LEU A 876 -12.66 17.61 -9.36
C LEU A 876 -13.99 17.23 -8.71
N ARG A 877 -14.76 18.23 -8.29
CA ARG A 877 -16.09 18.03 -7.71
C ARG A 877 -17.05 17.53 -8.78
N GLY A 878 -17.77 16.44 -8.54
CA GLY A 878 -18.86 15.98 -9.41
C GLY A 878 -19.96 17.04 -9.54
N ALA A 879 -20.57 17.15 -10.72
CA ALA A 879 -21.48 18.26 -11.04
C ALA A 879 -22.76 18.28 -10.20
N THR A 880 -23.18 17.15 -9.64
CA THR A 880 -24.44 16.94 -8.89
C THR A 880 -24.23 16.82 -7.38
N ALA A 881 -22.98 16.73 -6.93
CA ALA A 881 -22.65 16.50 -5.53
C ALA A 881 -22.91 17.75 -4.65
N THR A 882 -23.55 17.53 -3.50
CA THR A 882 -23.81 18.54 -2.47
C THR A 882 -23.03 18.24 -1.20
N ASN A 883 -22.82 19.26 -0.37
CA ASN A 883 -22.05 19.18 0.88
C ASN A 883 -20.60 18.72 0.67
N LEU A 884 -19.96 19.13 -0.42
CA LEU A 884 -18.58 18.73 -0.67
C LEU A 884 -17.62 19.63 0.11
N HIS A 885 -16.78 19.02 0.94
CA HIS A 885 -15.55 19.61 1.45
C HIS A 885 -14.46 18.54 1.44
N VAL A 886 -13.21 18.99 1.30
CA VAL A 886 -12.05 18.11 1.45
C VAL A 886 -11.81 17.91 2.94
N ASN A 887 -11.75 16.65 3.36
CA ASN A 887 -11.32 16.33 4.72
C ASN A 887 -9.78 16.30 4.75
N PRO A 888 -9.12 17.11 5.59
CA PRO A 888 -7.65 17.18 5.66
C PRO A 888 -7.01 15.85 6.07
N VAL A 889 -7.76 14.93 6.69
CA VAL A 889 -7.29 13.59 7.07
C VAL A 889 -7.11 12.69 5.86
N PHE A 890 -8.08 12.71 4.95
CA PHE A 890 -8.12 11.78 3.83
C PHE A 890 -7.49 12.38 2.57
N GLY A 891 -7.32 13.71 2.53
CA GLY A 891 -6.87 14.44 1.34
C GLY A 891 -7.87 14.32 0.18
N ASP A 892 -9.14 14.02 0.49
CA ASP A 892 -10.21 13.75 -0.47
C ASP A 892 -11.56 14.25 0.08
N TYR A 893 -12.63 14.22 -0.72
CA TYR A 893 -13.95 14.66 -0.28
C TYR A 893 -14.54 13.78 0.83
N ASP A 894 -15.18 14.41 1.83
CA ASP A 894 -15.69 13.70 3.02
C ASP A 894 -17.03 13.01 2.78
N LEU A 895 -16.99 11.68 2.63
CA LEU A 895 -18.16 10.87 2.25
C LEU A 895 -19.34 10.97 3.23
N VAL A 896 -19.09 11.19 4.53
CA VAL A 896 -20.17 11.14 5.54
C VAL A 896 -21.06 12.39 5.57
N SER A 897 -20.63 13.44 4.88
CA SER A 897 -21.37 14.71 4.74
C SER A 897 -22.09 14.83 3.39
N MET A 898 -21.66 14.06 2.39
CA MET A 898 -22.11 14.17 1.01
C MET A 898 -23.60 13.90 0.83
N GLY A 899 -24.22 14.69 -0.04
CA GLY A 899 -25.53 14.43 -0.62
C GLY A 899 -25.48 14.48 -2.15
N VAL A 900 -26.63 14.29 -2.78
CA VAL A 900 -26.81 14.50 -4.22
C VAL A 900 -27.97 15.47 -4.44
N GLY A 901 -27.76 16.46 -5.31
CA GLY A 901 -28.82 17.34 -5.78
C GLY A 901 -29.56 16.74 -6.98
N ALA A 902 -30.75 17.24 -7.27
CA ALA A 902 -31.44 16.93 -8.53
C ALA A 902 -30.60 17.38 -9.73
N VAL A 903 -30.50 16.55 -10.76
CA VAL A 903 -29.92 16.95 -12.05
C VAL A 903 -30.82 18.06 -12.61
N SER A 904 -30.27 19.26 -12.82
CA SER A 904 -30.98 20.31 -13.54
C SER A 904 -31.29 19.74 -14.93
N SER A 905 -32.57 19.59 -15.26
CA SER A 905 -33.01 19.15 -16.58
C SER A 905 -32.85 20.25 -17.60
#